data_AF-A0A1H9FVR2-F1
#
_entry.id   AF-A0A1H9FVR2-F1
#
_cell.length_a   1.000
_cell.length_b   1.000
_cell.length_c   1.000
_cell.angle_alpha   90.00
_cell.angle_beta   90.00
_cell.angle_gamma   90.00
#
_symmetry.space_group_name_H-M   'P 1'
#
loop_
_entity.id
_entity.type
_entity.pdbx_description
1 polymer ?
#
loop_
_entity_poly.entity_id
_entity_poly.type
_entity_poly.pdbx_seq_one_letter_code
_entity_poly.pdbx_strand_id
1 'polypeptide(L)'
;MKNKSPKTKKHNSSKNKIKINTKKIFFFVCRIIPAIFLTILFLLPMGMQGMNLGEAENTANLIYPYMLPFIHSSTIQESILHIVYFMIYFLPFTALFLLISILIKGKVNTILYILTYISLTFYLFCSITCIIIFANCWRWFLTLPVSVYVALGLSFISHALMSIFGIFFLREMNPEFAEYKKFQAESKQKTKISIKTKFTVTIITAIAVVMVIFTLLILHSYKKMFTEAVSDVGRSQAEQTSTVYDSADGKYEKIAPYFTQQKESNSYADCPFERIDIITTSTPGNIIFQKTGEHITFVPAEDGTEIKLEDIEWPEYDVFSYTTATGHVKDIPEEEKRISPEKAREYFINFQSGNYKKQPVLDGDYCKYIYPVSFTRKNGFKLVGFSIVTYKSEILMRSYFHVQIYVFTMVVMFLYISIILALFIADFITNPLLFLKTNVRKTANTLEEILDGNSKITAEQLTFIDSIKTHDETKDLSKEIKNMVGIIRGIIPYISFSTLQAADKDTKKASSSRELCFLFTDIRGFTTLCEGKKPQDVVEILNHYLDIETEIILNNGGDVDKFVGDEMMAFFSGPKKEYNACKAAMEIRAAMRAQQQQALADGSDYISMGIGINTGRVIFGSVGARSRMDFTSIGDTVNLAARLEGANKAYGSKAIITEAVFDKLKDTFVCRELDFIKVKGKNEPVRIYEILQTKAAATDKLFEIKDLFEKGLAAYRKQAWDNAEEMFQLCNEKYQDMPSVVFIDRIAHFKTNPPPKKWDGVFELKVK
;
A
#
# COMPACT_ATOMS: atom_id res chain seq x y z
N MET A 1 50.94 48.88 -44.21
CA MET A 1 51.31 49.56 -42.95
C MET A 1 51.34 48.56 -41.81
N LYS A 2 52.52 48.44 -41.16
CA LYS A 2 52.86 47.99 -39.78
C LYS A 2 51.88 47.01 -39.07
N ASN A 3 52.21 45.75 -38.78
CA ASN A 3 53.34 45.15 -38.02
C ASN A 3 53.28 45.40 -36.49
N LYS A 4 52.95 44.36 -35.69
CA LYS A 4 53.74 43.84 -34.54
C LYS A 4 52.99 42.78 -33.69
N SER A 5 53.63 41.62 -33.53
CA SER A 5 53.46 40.64 -32.44
C SER A 5 54.34 41.05 -31.22
N PRO A 6 54.66 40.23 -30.17
CA PRO A 6 54.12 38.96 -29.65
C PRO A 6 54.05 38.83 -28.08
N LYS A 7 53.55 37.68 -27.60
CA LYS A 7 53.90 36.92 -26.37
C LYS A 7 53.70 37.56 -24.97
N THR A 8 52.91 36.87 -24.12
CA THR A 8 53.42 36.33 -22.84
C THR A 8 52.80 34.97 -22.50
N LYS A 9 53.65 33.94 -22.44
CA LYS A 9 53.41 32.70 -21.69
C LYS A 9 53.49 33.03 -20.20
N LYS A 10 52.52 32.58 -19.38
CA LYS A 10 52.76 32.33 -17.95
C LYS A 10 52.02 31.07 -17.48
N HIS A 11 52.86 30.11 -17.09
CA HIS A 11 52.69 28.91 -16.28
C HIS A 11 51.32 28.31 -15.96
N ASN A 12 51.21 27.03 -16.32
CA ASN A 12 50.60 25.97 -15.52
C ASN A 12 50.89 26.15 -14.02
N SER A 13 49.84 26.26 -13.21
CA SER A 13 49.82 25.63 -11.90
C SER A 13 48.49 24.92 -11.71
N SER A 14 48.60 23.73 -11.16
CA SER A 14 47.55 22.73 -10.97
C SER A 14 46.36 23.26 -10.17
N LYS A 15 45.18 23.24 -10.78
CA LYS A 15 43.94 22.99 -10.03
C LYS A 15 43.42 21.62 -10.40
N ASN A 16 44.08 20.59 -9.85
CA ASN A 16 43.45 19.31 -9.59
C ASN A 16 42.23 19.58 -8.70
N LYS A 17 41.06 19.80 -9.30
CA LYS A 17 39.79 19.62 -8.60
C LYS A 17 39.72 18.15 -8.25
N ILE A 18 40.10 17.83 -7.01
CA ILE A 18 39.88 16.55 -6.38
C ILE A 18 38.39 16.23 -6.57
N LYS A 19 38.08 15.31 -7.51
CA LYS A 19 36.76 14.69 -7.58
C LYS A 19 36.62 13.87 -6.30
N ILE A 20 36.12 14.51 -5.26
CA ILE A 20 35.73 13.84 -4.03
C ILE A 20 34.70 12.79 -4.42
N ASN A 21 35.08 11.53 -4.29
CA ASN A 21 34.20 10.41 -4.61
C ASN A 21 33.12 10.34 -3.51
N THR A 22 32.02 11.06 -3.71
CA THR A 22 30.90 11.21 -2.78
C THR A 22 30.33 9.86 -2.35
N LYS A 23 30.38 8.83 -3.20
CA LYS A 23 30.01 7.44 -2.83
C LYS A 23 30.97 6.81 -1.83
N LYS A 24 32.29 7.06 -1.93
CA LYS A 24 33.27 6.59 -0.93
C LYS A 24 33.12 7.32 0.40
N ILE A 25 32.90 8.64 0.37
CA ILE A 25 32.65 9.41 1.59
C ILE A 25 31.36 8.95 2.28
N PHE A 26 30.27 8.82 1.53
CA PHE A 26 29.00 8.32 2.05
C PHE A 26 29.13 6.92 2.67
N PHE A 27 29.83 6.00 2.00
CA PHE A 27 30.11 4.66 2.50
C PHE A 27 30.94 4.65 3.80
N PHE A 28 31.92 5.56 3.92
CA PHE A 28 32.71 5.74 5.14
C PHE A 28 31.87 6.33 6.28
N VAL A 29 31.09 7.37 6.01
CA VAL A 29 30.24 8.06 6.98
C VAL A 29 29.18 7.13 7.56
N CYS A 30 28.55 6.28 6.73
CA CYS A 30 27.54 5.31 7.16
C CYS A 30 28.08 4.18 8.06
N ARG A 31 29.40 4.04 8.25
CA ARG A 31 30.00 2.99 9.09
C ARG A 31 30.75 3.57 10.29
N ILE A 32 31.45 4.70 10.10
CA ILE A 32 32.18 5.39 11.17
C ILE A 32 31.21 6.02 12.17
N ILE A 33 30.16 6.73 11.71
CA ILE A 33 29.24 7.41 12.63
C ILE A 33 28.52 6.41 13.56
N PRO A 34 27.93 5.30 13.06
CA PRO A 34 27.33 4.30 13.94
C PRO A 34 28.34 3.63 14.87
N ALA A 35 29.59 3.38 14.42
CA ALA A 35 30.62 2.82 15.29
C ALA A 35 31.00 3.77 16.44
N ILE A 36 31.22 5.05 16.14
CA ILE A 36 31.49 6.08 17.17
C ILE A 36 30.30 6.16 18.14
N PHE A 37 29.09 6.15 17.59
CA PHE A 37 27.86 6.23 18.38
C PHE A 37 27.70 5.07 19.37
N LEU A 38 27.89 3.82 18.93
CA LEU A 38 27.83 2.65 19.81
C LEU A 38 28.91 2.70 20.90
N THR A 39 30.11 3.19 20.58
CA THR A 39 31.17 3.41 21.57
C THR A 39 30.78 4.47 22.60
N ILE A 40 30.16 5.58 22.17
CA ILE A 40 29.67 6.63 23.08
C ILE A 40 28.59 6.07 24.01
N LEU A 41 27.63 5.30 23.49
CA LEU A 41 26.59 4.67 24.31
C LEU A 41 27.16 3.74 25.39
N PHE A 42 28.24 3.02 25.08
CA PHE A 42 28.91 2.14 26.04
C PHE A 42 29.61 2.92 27.18
N LEU A 43 30.01 4.16 26.93
CA LEU A 43 30.70 5.04 27.89
C LEU A 43 29.77 5.93 28.70
N LEU A 44 28.54 6.18 28.23
CA LEU A 44 27.55 6.98 28.95
C LEU A 44 26.83 6.15 30.03
N PRO A 45 26.44 6.76 31.17
CA PRO A 45 25.64 6.09 32.17
C PRO A 45 24.25 5.79 31.58
N MET A 46 23.74 4.60 31.88
CA MET A 46 22.43 4.13 31.42
C MET A 46 21.34 4.20 32.50
N GLY A 47 21.74 4.43 33.75
CA GLY A 47 20.83 4.54 34.89
C GLY A 47 21.57 4.90 36.17
N MET A 48 20.90 4.70 37.30
CA MET A 48 21.41 4.99 38.64
C MET A 48 20.85 3.97 39.61
N GLN A 49 21.58 3.64 40.68
CA GLN A 49 21.07 2.80 41.77
C GLN A 49 19.86 3.45 42.46
N GLY A 50 19.12 2.66 43.25
CA GLY A 50 17.97 3.17 44.00
C GLY A 50 18.37 4.22 45.05
N MET A 51 17.49 5.19 45.29
CA MET A 51 17.73 6.23 46.30
C MET A 51 17.51 5.70 47.72
N ASN A 52 18.23 6.24 48.70
CA ASN A 52 17.89 6.00 50.10
C ASN A 52 16.64 6.82 50.46
N LEU A 53 15.55 6.16 50.87
CA LEU A 53 14.29 6.82 51.20
C LEU A 53 14.28 7.46 52.60
N GLY A 54 15.23 7.07 53.46
CA GLY A 54 15.40 7.59 54.82
C GLY A 54 16.24 8.87 54.90
N GLU A 55 16.99 9.24 53.86
CA GLU A 55 17.86 10.42 53.84
C GLU A 55 17.58 11.29 52.60
N ALA A 56 17.52 12.62 52.79
CA ALA A 56 17.15 13.55 51.72
C ALA A 56 18.28 13.80 50.69
N GLU A 57 19.55 13.64 51.07
CA GLU A 57 20.70 14.17 50.32
C GLU A 57 21.63 13.13 49.67
N ASN A 58 21.32 11.84 49.73
CA ASN A 58 22.25 10.82 49.26
C ASN A 58 22.20 10.66 47.72
N THR A 59 23.31 10.95 47.03
CA THR A 59 23.44 10.76 45.57
C THR A 59 23.68 9.28 45.26
N ALA A 60 22.72 8.62 44.63
CA ALA A 60 22.88 7.22 44.23
C ALA A 60 23.92 7.07 43.09
N ASN A 61 24.64 5.94 43.07
CA ASN A 61 25.71 5.72 42.10
C ASN A 61 25.17 5.51 40.70
N LEU A 62 25.84 6.09 39.70
CA LEU A 62 25.52 5.88 38.30
C LEU A 62 25.88 4.47 37.83
N ILE A 63 24.99 3.92 37.01
CA ILE A 63 25.15 2.60 36.41
C ILE A 63 25.63 2.80 34.98
N TYR A 64 26.82 2.27 34.70
CA TYR A 64 27.40 2.25 33.35
C TYR A 64 27.23 0.85 32.73
N PRO A 65 27.14 0.74 31.40
CA PRO A 65 26.98 -0.54 30.69
C PRO A 65 27.97 -1.62 31.12
N TYR A 66 29.25 -1.27 31.31
CA TYR A 66 30.29 -2.22 31.70
C TYR A 66 30.20 -2.70 33.16
N MET A 67 29.44 -1.99 34.02
CA MET A 67 29.23 -2.36 35.43
C MET A 67 28.09 -3.36 35.59
N LEU A 68 27.12 -3.35 34.66
CA LEU A 68 25.82 -4.00 34.80
C LEU A 68 25.88 -5.51 35.17
N PRO A 69 26.77 -6.33 34.57
CA PRO A 69 26.89 -7.76 34.93
C PRO A 69 27.46 -8.01 36.32
N PHE A 70 28.06 -7.00 36.95
CA PHE A 70 28.74 -7.10 38.24
C PHE A 70 27.94 -6.45 39.38
N ILE A 71 26.80 -5.83 39.09
CA ILE A 71 25.94 -5.24 40.13
C ILE A 71 25.23 -6.37 40.87
N HIS A 72 25.71 -6.65 42.10
CA HIS A 72 25.07 -7.59 43.01
C HIS A 72 23.87 -6.91 43.66
N SER A 73 22.64 -7.26 43.25
CA SER A 73 21.45 -6.97 44.03
C SER A 73 20.75 -8.28 44.38
N SER A 74 20.18 -8.38 45.57
CA SER A 74 19.36 -9.52 46.02
C SER A 74 18.20 -9.82 45.06
N THR A 75 17.73 -8.80 44.32
CA THR A 75 16.73 -8.88 43.26
C THR A 75 17.21 -9.44 41.91
N ILE A 76 18.53 -9.48 41.65
CA ILE A 76 19.11 -9.89 40.35
C ILE A 76 19.54 -11.38 40.37
N GLN A 77 19.02 -12.20 41.30
CA GLN A 77 19.36 -13.64 41.39
C GLN A 77 18.81 -14.50 40.23
N GLU A 78 18.02 -13.94 39.31
CA GLU A 78 17.55 -14.69 38.13
C GLU A 78 18.67 -14.91 37.10
N SER A 79 18.92 -16.18 36.78
CA SER A 79 20.00 -16.63 35.88
C SER A 79 19.90 -16.07 34.45
N ILE A 80 18.68 -15.83 33.95
CA ILE A 80 18.44 -15.36 32.58
C ILE A 80 18.81 -13.88 32.43
N LEU A 81 18.55 -13.05 33.43
CA LEU A 81 18.77 -11.62 33.33
C LEU A 81 20.27 -11.27 33.29
N HIS A 82 21.09 -12.03 34.03
CA HIS A 82 22.54 -11.94 33.95
C HIS A 82 23.06 -12.20 32.54
N ILE A 83 22.55 -13.24 31.86
CA ILE A 83 22.94 -13.56 30.47
C ILE A 83 22.64 -12.38 29.55
N VAL A 84 21.48 -11.73 29.69
CA VAL A 84 21.13 -10.57 28.87
C VAL A 84 22.01 -9.36 29.17
N TYR A 85 22.42 -9.15 30.41
CA TYR A 85 23.37 -8.08 30.75
C TYR A 85 24.76 -8.30 30.17
N PHE A 86 25.22 -9.55 30.05
CA PHE A 86 26.45 -9.84 29.29
C PHE A 86 26.32 -9.50 27.80
N MET A 87 25.09 -9.49 27.24
CA MET A 87 24.89 -9.12 25.84
C MET A 87 25.20 -7.64 25.56
N ILE A 88 25.29 -6.77 26.58
CA ILE A 88 25.65 -5.36 26.37
C ILE A 88 27.09 -5.19 25.86
N TYR A 89 27.97 -6.18 26.09
CA TYR A 89 29.31 -6.20 25.53
C TYR A 89 29.34 -6.41 24.00
N PHE A 90 28.22 -6.79 23.37
CA PHE A 90 28.14 -6.79 21.91
C PHE A 90 28.21 -5.39 21.29
N LEU A 91 27.94 -4.31 22.04
CA LEU A 91 28.09 -2.92 21.55
C LEU A 91 29.52 -2.64 21.04
N PRO A 92 30.58 -2.76 21.88
CA PRO A 92 31.93 -2.50 21.43
C PRO A 92 32.40 -3.48 20.35
N PHE A 93 31.97 -4.76 20.38
CA PHE A 93 32.26 -5.70 19.31
C PHE A 93 31.63 -5.29 17.97
N THR A 94 30.38 -4.81 18.00
CA THR A 94 29.69 -4.33 16.80
C THR A 94 30.31 -3.03 16.28
N ALA A 95 30.72 -2.12 17.16
CA ALA A 95 31.47 -0.93 16.79
C ALA A 95 32.80 -1.29 16.11
N LEU A 96 33.56 -2.24 16.67
CA LEU A 96 34.79 -2.74 16.07
C LEU A 96 34.54 -3.41 14.72
N PHE A 97 33.51 -4.24 14.61
CA PHE A 97 33.16 -4.92 13.37
C PHE A 97 32.72 -3.94 12.27
N LEU A 98 31.99 -2.88 12.62
CA LEU A 98 31.67 -1.77 11.71
C LEU A 98 32.94 -1.08 11.19
N LEU A 99 33.94 -0.84 12.04
CA LEU A 99 35.23 -0.26 11.65
C LEU A 99 36.04 -1.21 10.76
N ILE A 100 36.17 -2.49 11.14
CA ILE A 100 36.88 -3.50 10.34
C ILE A 100 36.23 -3.66 8.97
N SER A 101 34.90 -3.60 8.91
CA SER A 101 34.17 -3.77 7.64
C SER A 101 34.57 -2.74 6.59
N ILE A 102 35.07 -1.56 6.97
CA ILE A 102 35.58 -0.52 6.05
C ILE A 102 36.69 -1.08 5.14
N LEU A 103 37.48 -2.03 5.66
CA LEU A 103 38.58 -2.68 4.93
C LEU A 103 38.10 -3.80 4.01
N ILE A 104 36.86 -4.28 4.17
CA ILE A 104 36.30 -5.41 3.43
C ILE A 104 35.40 -4.91 2.29
N LYS A 105 35.75 -5.25 1.04
CA LYS A 105 34.90 -5.00 -0.14
C LYS A 105 33.86 -6.12 -0.29
N GLY A 106 32.56 -5.80 -0.26
CA GLY A 106 31.50 -6.80 -0.51
C GLY A 106 30.13 -6.48 0.09
N LYS A 107 29.16 -7.41 -0.06
CA LYS A 107 27.78 -7.32 0.46
C LYS A 107 27.67 -7.64 1.97
N VAL A 108 28.49 -7.00 2.81
CA VAL A 108 28.45 -7.19 4.29
C VAL A 108 27.36 -6.30 4.96
N ASN A 109 26.71 -5.43 4.20
CA ASN A 109 25.83 -4.38 4.73
C ASN A 109 24.62 -4.91 5.51
N THR A 110 24.00 -6.02 5.07
CA THR A 110 22.84 -6.60 5.77
C THR A 110 23.22 -7.15 7.13
N ILE A 111 24.37 -7.84 7.21
CA ILE A 111 24.89 -8.39 8.48
C ILE A 111 25.23 -7.25 9.44
N LEU A 112 25.91 -6.19 8.95
CA LEU A 112 26.24 -5.01 9.77
C LEU A 112 25.01 -4.30 10.31
N TYR A 113 23.97 -4.17 9.47
CA TYR A 113 22.70 -3.59 9.88
C TYR A 113 22.04 -4.44 10.98
N ILE A 114 21.96 -5.77 10.80
CA ILE A 114 21.36 -6.68 11.80
C ILE A 114 22.13 -6.60 13.12
N LEU A 115 23.47 -6.64 13.10
CA LEU A 115 24.30 -6.56 14.30
C LEU A 115 24.12 -5.22 15.04
N THR A 116 24.07 -4.11 14.30
CA THR A 116 23.85 -2.77 14.87
C THR A 116 22.46 -2.68 15.49
N TYR A 117 21.44 -3.23 14.83
CA TYR A 117 20.07 -3.26 15.34
C TYR A 117 19.98 -4.06 16.64
N ILE A 118 20.50 -5.29 16.64
CA ILE A 118 20.54 -6.18 17.81
C ILE A 118 21.26 -5.50 19.00
N SER A 119 22.39 -4.83 18.74
CA SER A 119 23.13 -4.11 19.78
C SER A 119 22.30 -3.00 20.41
N LEU A 120 21.62 -2.19 19.60
CA LEU A 120 20.73 -1.14 20.11
C LEU A 120 19.53 -1.72 20.86
N THR A 121 18.96 -2.85 20.40
CA THR A 121 17.88 -3.55 21.10
C THR A 121 18.32 -3.99 22.49
N PHE A 122 19.51 -4.59 22.62
CA PHE A 122 20.05 -5.00 23.92
C PHE A 122 20.33 -3.81 24.84
N TYR A 123 20.87 -2.71 24.32
CA TYR A 123 21.10 -1.50 25.11
C TYR A 123 19.79 -0.93 25.68
N LEU A 124 18.75 -0.82 24.83
CA LEU A 124 17.44 -0.33 25.25
C LEU A 124 16.81 -1.26 26.27
N PHE A 125 16.86 -2.57 26.03
CA PHE A 125 16.37 -3.57 26.98
C PHE A 125 17.05 -3.40 28.34
N CYS A 126 18.38 -3.33 28.38
CA CYS A 126 19.11 -3.18 29.64
C CYS A 126 18.81 -1.83 30.33
N SER A 127 18.63 -0.74 29.57
CA SER A 127 18.27 0.59 30.10
C SER A 127 16.88 0.57 30.72
N ILE A 128 15.91 -0.05 30.03
CA ILE A 128 14.55 -0.26 30.51
C ILE A 128 14.54 -1.11 31.79
N THR A 129 15.30 -2.20 31.83
CA THR A 129 15.39 -3.04 33.02
C THR A 129 16.05 -2.31 34.19
N CYS A 130 17.03 -1.44 33.95
CA CYS A 130 17.58 -0.58 34.99
C CYS A 130 16.51 0.31 35.63
N ILE A 131 15.62 0.90 34.83
CA ILE A 131 14.50 1.71 35.34
C ILE A 131 13.56 0.84 36.18
N ILE A 132 13.18 -0.34 35.69
CA ILE A 132 12.27 -1.25 36.41
C ILE A 132 12.82 -1.68 37.77
N ILE A 133 14.11 -2.00 37.84
CA ILE A 133 14.75 -2.53 39.05
C ILE A 133 15.09 -1.42 40.06
N PHE A 134 15.68 -0.32 39.60
CA PHE A 134 16.31 0.66 40.50
C PHE A 134 15.46 1.89 40.78
N ALA A 135 14.49 2.24 39.93
CA ALA A 135 13.63 3.40 40.19
C ALA A 135 12.65 3.08 41.32
N ASN A 136 12.89 3.66 42.50
CA ASN A 136 12.18 3.35 43.73
C ASN A 136 11.34 4.50 44.28
N CYS A 137 11.51 5.72 43.76
CA CYS A 137 10.65 6.87 44.05
C CYS A 137 10.66 7.89 42.90
N TRP A 138 9.79 8.90 42.96
CA TRP A 138 9.73 9.96 41.95
C TRP A 138 11.01 10.79 41.90
N ARG A 139 11.65 11.04 43.06
CA ARG A 139 12.93 11.77 43.16
C ARG A 139 14.01 11.13 42.30
N TRP A 140 14.00 9.81 42.13
CA TRP A 140 14.98 9.08 41.31
C TRP A 140 15.05 9.66 39.90
N PHE A 141 13.90 9.91 39.27
CA PHE A 141 13.85 10.53 37.94
C PHE A 141 14.34 11.97 37.96
N LEU A 142 13.94 12.78 38.96
CA LEU A 142 14.38 14.18 39.05
C LEU A 142 15.90 14.34 39.24
N THR A 143 16.55 13.36 39.88
CA THR A 143 17.99 13.37 40.17
C THR A 143 18.86 12.75 39.07
N LEU A 144 18.27 12.10 38.06
CA LEU A 144 19.04 11.48 36.98
C LEU A 144 19.84 12.53 36.20
N PRO A 145 21.13 12.30 35.92
CA PRO A 145 21.91 13.19 35.07
C PRO A 145 21.33 13.28 33.65
N VAL A 146 21.47 14.46 33.05
CA VAL A 146 21.06 14.71 31.66
C VAL A 146 21.69 13.71 30.68
N SER A 147 22.92 13.24 30.96
CA SER A 147 23.62 12.24 30.15
C SER A 147 22.86 10.91 30.02
N VAL A 148 22.14 10.48 31.06
CA VAL A 148 21.32 9.25 31.04
C VAL A 148 20.14 9.42 30.08
N TYR A 149 19.44 10.54 30.18
CA TYR A 149 18.33 10.87 29.28
C TYR A 149 18.78 10.99 27.82
N VAL A 150 19.93 11.61 27.59
CA VAL A 150 20.54 11.74 26.26
C VAL A 150 20.88 10.35 25.70
N ALA A 151 21.50 9.47 26.49
CA ALA A 151 21.86 8.12 26.04
C ALA A 151 20.61 7.28 25.70
N LEU A 152 19.60 7.28 26.56
CA LEU A 152 18.33 6.60 26.35
C LEU A 152 17.60 7.13 25.10
N GLY A 153 17.46 8.46 25.00
CA GLY A 153 16.78 9.12 23.89
C GLY A 153 17.48 8.87 22.56
N LEU A 154 18.81 9.00 22.51
CA LEU A 154 19.59 8.71 21.31
C LEU A 154 19.48 7.25 20.90
N SER A 155 19.55 6.31 21.84
CA SER A 155 19.40 4.89 21.56
C SER A 155 18.00 4.57 21.01
N PHE A 156 16.95 5.14 21.62
CA PHE A 156 15.56 4.96 21.18
C PHE A 156 15.32 5.52 19.77
N ILE A 157 15.76 6.75 19.52
CA ILE A 157 15.64 7.38 18.19
C ILE A 157 16.40 6.57 17.15
N SER A 158 17.61 6.13 17.47
CA SER A 158 18.43 5.33 16.55
C SER A 158 17.79 3.98 16.25
N HIS A 159 17.27 3.30 17.26
CA HIS A 159 16.55 2.04 17.09
C HIS A 159 15.30 2.23 16.23
N ALA A 160 14.48 3.26 16.51
CA ALA A 160 13.29 3.58 15.72
C ALA A 160 13.62 3.90 14.26
N LEU A 161 14.65 4.72 14.00
CA LEU A 161 15.13 5.03 12.65
C LEU A 161 15.61 3.78 11.93
N MET A 162 16.33 2.90 12.63
CA MET A 162 16.72 1.61 12.07
C MET A 162 15.51 0.76 11.74
N SER A 163 14.53 0.58 12.64
CA SER A 163 13.31 -0.19 12.36
C SER A 163 12.58 0.33 11.11
N ILE A 164 12.41 1.65 10.98
CA ILE A 164 11.80 2.30 9.81
C ILE A 164 12.61 2.01 8.54
N PHE A 165 13.94 2.15 8.60
CA PHE A 165 14.82 1.84 7.48
C PHE A 165 14.75 0.37 7.08
N GLY A 166 14.66 -0.54 8.05
CA GLY A 166 14.52 -1.98 7.82
C GLY A 166 13.23 -2.31 7.09
N ILE A 167 12.11 -1.73 7.52
CA ILE A 167 10.81 -1.85 6.84
C ILE A 167 10.91 -1.32 5.41
N PHE A 168 11.51 -0.14 5.21
CA PHE A 168 11.69 0.44 3.87
C PHE A 168 12.59 -0.42 2.98
N PHE A 169 13.68 -0.97 3.52
CA PHE A 169 14.61 -1.84 2.81
C PHE A 169 13.94 -3.14 2.36
N LEU A 170 13.21 -3.81 3.27
CA LEU A 170 12.42 -5.00 2.95
C LEU A 170 11.38 -4.69 1.86
N ARG A 171 10.76 -3.50 1.92
CA ARG A 171 9.81 -3.05 0.92
C ARG A 171 10.45 -2.82 -0.45
N GLU A 172 11.61 -2.18 -0.54
CA GLU A 172 12.32 -2.00 -1.82
C GLU A 172 12.87 -3.32 -2.38
N MET A 173 13.14 -4.31 -1.53
CA MET A 173 13.45 -5.68 -1.97
C MET A 173 12.22 -6.45 -2.44
N ASN A 174 11.00 -5.99 -2.14
CA ASN A 174 9.77 -6.62 -2.63
C ASN A 174 9.58 -6.30 -4.12
N PRO A 175 9.62 -7.30 -5.03
CA PRO A 175 9.45 -7.09 -6.47
C PRO A 175 8.11 -6.44 -6.82
N GLU A 176 7.03 -6.77 -6.10
CA GLU A 176 5.68 -6.23 -6.31
C GLU A 176 5.66 -4.70 -6.08
N PHE A 177 6.38 -4.23 -5.05
CA PHE A 177 6.47 -2.81 -4.75
C PHE A 177 7.32 -2.04 -5.76
N ALA A 178 8.42 -2.64 -6.25
CA ALA A 178 9.27 -2.03 -7.27
C ALA A 178 8.49 -1.82 -8.59
N GLU A 179 7.68 -2.80 -8.98
CA GLU A 179 6.85 -2.73 -10.18
C GLU A 179 5.72 -1.69 -10.03
N TYR A 180 5.07 -1.64 -8.87
CA TYR A 180 4.11 -0.58 -8.52
C TYR A 180 4.72 0.83 -8.66
N LYS A 181 5.93 1.04 -8.13
CA LYS A 181 6.62 2.33 -8.18
C LYS A 181 6.96 2.75 -9.61
N LYS A 182 7.34 1.79 -10.46
CA LYS A 182 7.59 2.02 -11.89
C LYS A 182 6.33 2.51 -12.61
N PHE A 183 5.20 1.86 -12.38
CA PHE A 183 3.91 2.29 -12.94
C PHE A 183 3.47 3.66 -12.42
N GLN A 184 3.68 3.97 -11.14
CA GLN A 184 3.35 5.29 -10.60
C GLN A 184 4.15 6.41 -11.28
N ALA A 185 5.42 6.15 -11.60
CA ALA A 185 6.25 7.07 -12.37
C ALA A 185 5.75 7.25 -13.81
N GLU A 186 5.30 6.17 -14.45
CA GLU A 186 4.77 6.18 -15.82
C GLU A 186 3.40 6.89 -15.92
N SER A 187 2.50 6.63 -14.96
CA SER A 187 1.11 7.14 -14.98
C SER A 187 0.96 8.61 -14.52
N LYS A 188 2.03 9.26 -14.02
CA LYS A 188 2.00 10.59 -13.37
C LYS A 188 0.93 10.76 -12.27
N GLN A 189 0.33 9.66 -11.81
CA GLN A 189 -0.84 9.69 -10.94
C GLN A 189 -0.41 9.52 -9.49
N LYS A 190 -0.49 10.60 -8.69
CA LYS A 190 -0.29 10.53 -7.24
C LYS A 190 -1.48 9.78 -6.62
N THR A 191 -1.31 8.49 -6.38
CA THR A 191 -2.27 7.75 -5.56
C THR A 191 -2.14 8.26 -4.12
N LYS A 192 -3.21 8.83 -3.56
CA LYS A 192 -3.28 9.12 -2.12
C LYS A 192 -3.07 7.80 -1.38
N ILE A 193 -2.00 7.70 -0.60
CA ILE A 193 -1.71 6.60 0.34
C ILE A 193 -2.74 6.70 1.49
N SER A 194 -4.02 6.49 1.18
CA SER A 194 -5.11 6.58 2.15
C SER A 194 -5.26 5.27 2.91
N ILE A 195 -5.07 4.13 2.25
CA ILE A 195 -5.37 2.82 2.82
C ILE A 195 -4.35 2.46 3.90
N LYS A 196 -3.04 2.54 3.60
CA LYS A 196 -1.98 2.20 4.55
C LYS A 196 -2.06 3.02 5.84
N THR A 197 -2.17 4.34 5.73
CA THR A 197 -2.27 5.23 6.90
C THR A 197 -3.53 4.94 7.71
N LYS A 198 -4.67 4.69 7.06
CA LYS A 198 -5.90 4.30 7.77
C LYS A 198 -5.72 3.00 8.54
N PHE A 199 -5.19 1.94 7.91
CA PHE A 199 -4.94 0.66 8.58
C PHE A 199 -3.99 0.81 9.78
N THR A 200 -2.86 1.48 9.60
CA THR A 200 -1.88 1.68 10.67
C THR A 200 -2.48 2.48 11.84
N VAL A 201 -3.18 3.58 11.56
CA VAL A 201 -3.81 4.40 12.62
C VAL A 201 -4.89 3.62 13.36
N THR A 202 -5.73 2.86 12.64
CA THR A 202 -6.79 2.06 13.27
C THR A 202 -6.21 0.99 14.22
N ILE A 203 -5.19 0.24 13.77
CA ILE A 203 -4.55 -0.80 14.60
C ILE A 203 -3.90 -0.18 15.85
N ILE A 204 -3.13 0.89 15.68
CA ILE A 204 -2.45 1.55 16.81
C ILE A 204 -3.48 2.12 17.79
N THR A 205 -4.54 2.77 17.29
CA THR A 205 -5.58 3.35 18.16
C THR A 205 -6.31 2.27 18.96
N ALA A 206 -6.66 1.14 18.32
CA ALA A 206 -7.31 0.03 19.01
C ALA A 206 -6.42 -0.55 20.11
N ILE A 207 -5.14 -0.80 19.82
CA ILE A 207 -4.18 -1.31 20.80
C ILE A 207 -3.98 -0.32 21.95
N ALA A 208 -3.84 0.98 21.65
CA ALA A 208 -3.68 2.01 22.66
C ALA A 208 -4.88 2.07 23.62
N VAL A 209 -6.11 2.03 23.12
CA VAL A 209 -7.32 2.04 23.95
C VAL A 209 -7.37 0.83 24.88
N VAL A 210 -7.10 -0.37 24.35
CA VAL A 210 -7.08 -1.60 25.16
C VAL A 210 -6.02 -1.52 26.25
N MET A 211 -4.81 -1.05 25.92
CA MET A 211 -3.70 -0.92 26.87
C MET A 211 -3.99 0.11 27.97
N VAL A 212 -4.61 1.24 27.63
CA VAL A 212 -5.00 2.26 28.62
C VAL A 212 -6.02 1.68 29.61
N ILE A 213 -7.07 1.02 29.13
CA ILE A 213 -8.09 0.39 29.98
C ILE A 213 -7.45 -0.66 30.90
N PHE A 214 -6.62 -1.53 30.33
CA PHE A 214 -5.95 -2.59 31.09
C PHE A 214 -5.01 -2.03 32.17
N THR A 215 -4.27 -0.96 31.85
CA THR A 215 -3.41 -0.26 32.81
C THR A 215 -4.19 0.30 33.98
N LEU A 216 -5.31 0.99 33.71
CA LEU A 216 -6.16 1.56 34.75
C LEU A 216 -6.75 0.47 35.65
N LEU A 217 -7.21 -0.64 35.08
CA LEU A 217 -7.77 -1.76 35.84
C LEU A 217 -6.73 -2.44 36.74
N ILE A 218 -5.53 -2.73 36.21
CA ILE A 218 -4.45 -3.34 36.98
C ILE A 218 -4.02 -2.43 38.12
N LEU A 219 -3.73 -1.16 37.84
CA LEU A 219 -3.26 -0.23 38.86
C LEU A 219 -4.32 0.06 39.91
N HIS A 220 -5.60 0.10 39.55
CA HIS A 220 -6.70 0.24 40.50
C HIS A 220 -6.82 -0.98 41.42
N SER A 221 -6.86 -2.18 40.84
CA SER A 221 -6.97 -3.43 41.59
C SER A 221 -5.79 -3.64 42.53
N TYR A 222 -4.57 -3.42 42.02
CA TYR A 222 -3.36 -3.56 42.82
C TYR A 222 -3.27 -2.49 43.91
N LYS A 223 -3.64 -1.23 43.63
CA LYS A 223 -3.70 -0.18 44.67
C LYS A 223 -4.61 -0.58 45.80
N LYS A 224 -5.82 -1.06 45.48
CA LYS A 224 -6.81 -1.47 46.49
C LYS A 224 -6.27 -2.60 47.37
N MET A 225 -5.80 -3.69 46.75
CA MET A 225 -5.23 -4.84 47.46
C MET A 225 -4.03 -4.44 48.32
N PHE A 226 -3.15 -3.59 47.79
CA PHE A 226 -1.95 -3.13 48.48
C PHE A 226 -2.29 -2.24 49.68
N THR A 227 -3.17 -1.25 49.50
CA THR A 227 -3.60 -0.36 50.59
C THR A 227 -4.32 -1.14 51.70
N GLU A 228 -5.13 -2.16 51.37
CA GLU A 228 -5.75 -3.05 52.36
C GLU A 228 -4.69 -3.82 53.16
N ALA A 229 -3.76 -4.51 52.48
CA ALA A 229 -2.71 -5.30 53.13
C ALA A 229 -1.82 -4.46 54.05
N VAL A 230 -1.39 -3.30 53.56
CA VAL A 230 -0.59 -2.34 54.34
C VAL A 230 -1.38 -1.81 55.54
N SER A 231 -2.67 -1.52 55.36
CA SER A 231 -3.51 -1.04 56.44
C SER A 231 -3.68 -2.08 57.56
N ASP A 232 -3.84 -3.35 57.19
CA ASP A 232 -3.92 -4.45 58.15
C ASP A 232 -2.62 -4.61 58.95
N VAL A 233 -1.45 -4.50 58.32
CA VAL A 233 -0.15 -4.56 59.01
C VAL A 233 0.01 -3.41 60.00
N GLY A 234 -0.19 -2.16 59.55
CA GLY A 234 -0.06 -0.99 60.42
C GLY A 234 -1.04 -1.01 61.59
N ARG A 235 -2.29 -1.43 61.34
CA ARG A 235 -3.31 -1.63 62.39
C ARG A 235 -2.90 -2.70 63.39
N SER A 236 -2.49 -3.87 62.90
CA SER A 236 -2.09 -4.99 63.76
C SER A 236 -0.92 -4.60 64.66
N GLN A 237 0.02 -3.81 64.16
CA GLN A 237 1.15 -3.32 64.93
C GLN A 237 0.72 -2.35 66.04
N ALA A 238 -0.18 -1.41 65.73
CA ALA A 238 -0.73 -0.45 66.70
C ALA A 238 -1.54 -1.17 67.81
N GLU A 239 -2.35 -2.15 67.42
CA GLU A 239 -3.15 -2.99 68.33
C GLU A 239 -2.27 -3.88 69.23
N GLN A 240 -1.26 -4.53 68.66
CA GLN A 240 -0.31 -5.34 69.42
C GLN A 240 0.44 -4.47 70.44
N THR A 241 0.92 -3.30 70.02
CA THR A 241 1.61 -2.34 70.91
C THR A 241 0.71 -1.93 72.08
N SER A 242 -0.58 -1.64 71.80
CA SER A 242 -1.57 -1.33 72.84
C SER A 242 -1.78 -2.49 73.82
N THR A 243 -1.90 -3.71 73.30
CA THR A 243 -2.15 -4.92 74.10
C THR A 243 -0.98 -5.26 75.02
N VAL A 244 0.25 -5.13 74.51
CA VAL A 244 1.46 -5.34 75.31
C VAL A 244 1.55 -4.29 76.43
N TYR A 245 1.13 -3.04 76.17
CA TYR A 245 1.11 -1.99 77.19
C TYR A 245 0.06 -2.20 78.28
N ASP A 246 -1.15 -2.65 77.92
CA ASP A 246 -2.17 -3.06 78.91
C ASP A 246 -1.61 -4.18 79.81
N SER A 247 -0.94 -5.16 79.22
CA SER A 247 -0.29 -6.26 79.96
C SER A 247 0.90 -5.82 80.82
N ALA A 248 1.48 -4.65 80.55
CA ALA A 248 2.64 -4.10 81.26
C ALA A 248 2.25 -3.24 82.47
N ASP A 249 0.96 -3.14 82.83
CA ASP A 249 0.44 -2.30 83.92
C ASP A 249 0.87 -0.81 83.81
N GLY A 250 1.19 -0.34 82.60
CA GLY A 250 1.65 1.02 82.36
C GLY A 250 3.06 1.32 82.84
N LYS A 251 3.82 0.28 83.21
CA LYS A 251 5.21 0.40 83.70
C LYS A 251 6.20 0.27 82.55
N TYR A 252 7.08 1.26 82.42
CA TYR A 252 8.12 1.30 81.40
C TYR A 252 9.03 0.06 81.40
N GLU A 253 9.48 -0.38 82.58
CA GLU A 253 10.42 -1.49 82.76
C GLU A 253 9.92 -2.81 82.14
N LYS A 254 8.59 -2.99 82.08
CA LYS A 254 7.95 -4.19 81.54
C LYS A 254 7.80 -4.18 80.02
N ILE A 255 7.71 -3.00 79.39
CA ILE A 255 7.48 -2.88 77.95
C ILE A 255 8.75 -2.54 77.15
N ALA A 256 9.80 -2.03 77.79
CA ALA A 256 11.08 -1.71 77.16
C ALA A 256 11.68 -2.87 76.29
N PRO A 257 11.58 -4.16 76.68
CA PRO A 257 12.04 -5.27 75.84
C PRO A 257 11.28 -5.39 74.51
N TYR A 258 9.96 -5.18 74.51
CA TYR A 258 9.14 -5.20 73.29
C TYR A 258 9.61 -4.15 72.29
N PHE A 259 9.87 -2.92 72.76
CA PHE A 259 10.38 -1.85 71.91
C PHE A 259 11.77 -2.09 71.36
N THR A 260 12.65 -2.67 72.16
CA THR A 260 13.97 -3.08 71.69
C THR A 260 13.84 -4.10 70.55
N GLN A 261 12.97 -5.10 70.72
CA GLN A 261 12.71 -6.10 69.69
C GLN A 261 12.07 -5.50 68.43
N GLN A 262 11.08 -4.61 68.57
CA GLN A 262 10.45 -3.95 67.44
C GLN A 262 11.45 -3.08 66.68
N LYS A 263 12.34 -2.37 67.37
CA LYS A 263 13.41 -1.58 66.75
C LYS A 263 14.37 -2.46 65.94
N GLU A 264 14.79 -3.59 66.49
CA GLU A 264 15.66 -4.54 65.79
C GLU A 264 14.95 -5.12 64.56
N SER A 265 13.71 -5.61 64.71
CA SER A 265 12.92 -6.13 63.60
C SER A 265 12.67 -5.10 62.50
N ASN A 266 12.44 -3.83 62.88
CA ASN A 266 12.19 -2.73 61.94
C ASN A 266 13.41 -2.41 61.08
N SER A 267 14.63 -2.59 61.61
CA SER A 267 15.87 -2.35 60.86
C SER A 267 16.06 -3.29 59.65
N TYR A 268 15.36 -4.42 59.65
CA TYR A 268 15.36 -5.42 58.57
C TYR A 268 14.03 -5.51 57.82
N ALA A 269 13.03 -4.67 58.15
CA ALA A 269 11.72 -4.73 57.54
C ALA A 269 11.71 -4.12 56.13
N ASP A 270 10.92 -4.70 55.22
CA ASP A 270 10.76 -4.18 53.85
C ASP A 270 10.08 -2.80 53.82
N CYS A 271 9.20 -2.54 54.79
CA CYS A 271 8.52 -1.27 55.01
C CYS A 271 8.76 -0.83 56.46
N PRO A 272 9.92 -0.21 56.75
CA PRO A 272 10.20 0.22 58.11
C PRO A 272 9.25 1.34 58.55
N PHE A 273 8.73 1.24 59.77
CA PHE A 273 8.03 2.35 60.42
C PHE A 273 9.04 3.42 60.87
N GLU A 274 8.61 4.67 60.92
CA GLU A 274 9.40 5.80 61.41
C GLU A 274 9.51 5.75 62.94
N ARG A 275 8.37 5.58 63.61
CA ARG A 275 8.30 5.44 65.07
C ARG A 275 7.02 4.76 65.53
N ILE A 276 7.08 4.16 66.73
CA ILE A 276 5.91 3.72 67.48
C ILE A 276 5.83 4.56 68.77
N ASP A 277 4.70 5.22 68.96
CA ASP A 277 4.43 6.06 70.12
C ASP A 277 3.33 5.42 70.96
N ILE A 278 3.48 5.47 72.29
CA ILE A 278 2.34 5.37 73.19
C ILE A 278 2.17 6.73 73.86
N ILE A 279 0.94 7.20 73.88
CA ILE A 279 0.61 8.54 74.31
C ILE A 279 -0.38 8.38 75.43
N THR A 280 -0.04 8.85 76.62
CA THR A 280 -0.86 8.67 77.82
C THR A 280 -1.06 9.98 78.55
N THR A 281 -2.09 10.04 79.40
CA THR A 281 -2.33 11.21 80.24
C THR A 281 -1.83 10.98 81.66
N SER A 282 -1.20 11.99 82.24
CA SER A 282 -0.85 12.03 83.67
C SER A 282 -2.02 12.52 84.54
N THR A 283 -3.11 12.96 83.91
CA THR A 283 -4.30 13.47 84.58
C THR A 283 -5.02 12.33 85.32
N PRO A 284 -5.40 12.50 86.60
CA PRO A 284 -6.12 11.47 87.35
C PRO A 284 -7.53 11.17 86.80
N GLY A 285 -8.09 12.07 85.99
CA GLY A 285 -9.35 11.88 85.27
C GLY A 285 -9.20 10.80 84.18
N ASN A 286 -9.81 9.64 84.42
CA ASN A 286 -9.83 8.55 83.44
C ASN A 286 -11.20 8.48 82.77
N ILE A 287 -11.23 8.23 81.46
CA ILE A 287 -12.48 8.04 80.71
C ILE A 287 -12.82 6.52 80.74
N ILE A 288 -14.00 6.16 81.23
CA ILE A 288 -14.42 4.75 81.43
C ILE A 288 -15.25 4.26 80.24
N PHE A 289 -14.94 3.04 79.78
CA PHE A 289 -15.59 2.38 78.66
C PHE A 289 -15.94 0.93 78.98
N GLN A 290 -16.98 0.42 78.30
CA GLN A 290 -17.36 -0.98 78.31
C GLN A 290 -17.19 -1.53 76.91
N LYS A 291 -16.55 -2.70 76.84
CA LYS A 291 -16.38 -3.45 75.60
C LYS A 291 -17.45 -4.53 75.53
N THR A 292 -18.34 -4.43 74.54
CA THR A 292 -19.35 -5.46 74.25
C THR A 292 -19.06 -6.00 72.85
N GLY A 293 -18.38 -7.15 72.77
CA GLY A 293 -17.85 -7.66 71.51
C GLY A 293 -16.77 -6.74 70.92
N GLU A 294 -16.98 -6.26 69.69
CA GLU A 294 -16.06 -5.31 69.01
C GLU A 294 -16.40 -3.83 69.25
N HIS A 295 -17.52 -3.54 69.92
CA HIS A 295 -18.01 -2.19 70.15
C HIS A 295 -17.57 -1.73 71.53
N ILE A 296 -16.90 -0.57 71.56
CA ILE A 296 -16.52 0.11 72.80
C ILE A 296 -17.54 1.22 72.98
N THR A 297 -18.37 1.15 74.01
CA THR A 297 -19.32 2.21 74.36
C THR A 297 -18.84 2.93 75.62
N PHE A 298 -19.08 4.24 75.67
CA PHE A 298 -18.85 5.01 76.89
C PHE A 298 -19.76 4.47 78.00
N VAL A 299 -19.23 4.26 79.20
CA VAL A 299 -20.05 3.87 80.35
C VAL A 299 -20.45 5.16 81.06
N PRO A 300 -21.73 5.39 81.35
CA PRO A 300 -22.12 6.47 82.26
C PRO A 300 -21.32 6.34 83.57
N ALA A 301 -21.04 7.46 84.22
CA ALA A 301 -20.39 7.45 85.53
C ALA A 301 -21.14 6.52 86.51
N GLU A 302 -20.52 6.18 87.65
CA GLU A 302 -20.98 5.18 88.63
C GLU A 302 -22.45 5.38 89.15
N ASP A 303 -23.14 6.44 88.71
CA ASP A 303 -24.51 6.86 89.02
C ASP A 303 -25.57 6.62 87.90
N GLY A 304 -25.19 6.12 86.72
CA GLY A 304 -26.14 5.78 85.64
C GLY A 304 -26.60 6.95 84.77
N THR A 305 -25.91 8.10 84.82
CA THR A 305 -26.21 9.28 84.01
C THR A 305 -25.60 9.18 82.61
N GLU A 306 -26.43 9.17 81.55
CA GLU A 306 -25.99 9.07 80.15
C GLU A 306 -25.22 10.34 79.72
N ILE A 307 -23.88 10.31 79.78
CA ILE A 307 -23.03 11.43 79.35
C ILE A 307 -22.90 11.38 77.82
N LYS A 308 -23.27 12.45 77.13
CA LYS A 308 -23.01 12.57 75.69
C LYS A 308 -21.53 12.81 75.46
N LEU A 309 -21.01 12.29 74.37
CA LEU A 309 -19.59 12.42 74.00
C LEU A 309 -19.11 13.89 73.85
N GLU A 310 -20.05 14.83 73.71
CA GLU A 310 -19.84 16.28 73.64
C GLU A 310 -19.59 16.93 75.01
N ASP A 311 -20.07 16.29 76.09
CA ASP A 311 -20.01 16.79 77.45
C ASP A 311 -18.81 16.22 78.24
N ILE A 312 -17.96 15.41 77.59
CA ILE A 312 -16.75 14.84 78.16
C ILE A 312 -15.62 15.86 78.08
N GLU A 313 -15.04 16.21 79.23
CA GLU A 313 -13.80 16.99 79.31
C GLU A 313 -12.61 16.05 79.03
N TRP A 314 -12.02 16.17 77.84
CA TRP A 314 -10.89 15.35 77.42
C TRP A 314 -9.59 15.89 78.04
N PRO A 315 -8.76 15.05 78.67
CA PRO A 315 -7.50 15.50 79.25
C PRO A 315 -6.47 15.81 78.17
N GLU A 316 -5.45 16.60 78.50
CA GLU A 316 -4.23 16.65 77.68
C GLU A 316 -3.51 15.30 77.75
N TYR A 317 -3.03 14.84 76.60
CA TYR A 317 -2.27 13.60 76.49
C TYR A 317 -0.83 13.93 76.11
N ASP A 318 0.10 13.47 76.92
CA ASP A 318 1.52 13.60 76.70
C ASP A 318 2.05 12.33 76.02
N VAL A 319 2.89 12.49 75.01
CA VAL A 319 3.53 11.38 74.32
C VAL A 319 4.55 10.74 75.25
N PHE A 320 4.22 9.55 75.72
CA PHE A 320 5.11 8.65 76.45
C PHE A 320 5.93 7.84 75.43
N SER A 321 6.84 8.50 74.69
CA SER A 321 7.43 7.88 73.48
C SER A 321 8.20 6.59 73.76
N TYR A 322 8.12 5.60 72.84
CA TYR A 322 9.12 4.54 72.70
C TYR A 322 9.09 3.80 71.34
N THR A 323 9.86 4.32 70.40
CA THR A 323 10.83 3.63 69.53
C THR A 323 11.09 4.65 68.46
N THR A 324 12.08 5.48 68.67
CA THR A 324 12.64 6.29 67.61
C THR A 324 13.49 5.36 66.76
N ALA A 325 13.10 5.16 65.50
CA ALA A 325 14.11 4.89 64.50
C ALA A 325 15.06 6.10 64.52
N THR A 326 16.36 5.81 64.63
CA THR A 326 17.52 6.73 64.58
C THR A 326 17.66 7.89 65.58
N GLY A 327 16.64 8.34 66.32
CA GLY A 327 16.77 9.42 67.33
C GLY A 327 16.75 8.95 68.79
N HIS A 328 16.98 9.85 69.76
CA HIS A 328 16.54 9.67 71.15
C HIS A 328 15.17 10.36 71.32
N VAL A 329 14.34 9.90 72.27
CA VAL A 329 13.02 10.53 72.60
C VAL A 329 13.10 12.04 72.81
N LYS A 330 14.25 12.55 73.28
CA LYS A 330 14.52 13.98 73.47
C LYS A 330 14.56 14.79 72.16
N ASP A 331 14.81 14.15 71.01
CA ASP A 331 15.01 14.82 69.72
C ASP A 331 13.69 15.07 68.95
N ILE A 332 12.57 14.55 69.45
CA ILE A 332 11.23 14.84 68.90
C ILE A 332 10.83 16.28 69.33
N PRO A 333 10.26 17.12 68.44
CA PRO A 333 9.73 18.43 68.82
C PRO A 333 8.67 18.32 69.92
N GLU A 334 8.67 19.23 70.90
CA GLU A 334 7.71 19.22 72.01
C GLU A 334 6.25 19.30 71.55
N GLU A 335 6.00 19.94 70.41
CA GLU A 335 4.67 20.04 69.78
C GLU A 335 4.15 18.69 69.27
N GLU A 336 5.05 17.80 68.83
CA GLU A 336 4.72 16.43 68.43
C GLU A 336 4.60 15.48 69.61
N LYS A 337 5.05 15.90 70.80
CA LYS A 337 4.96 15.15 72.05
C LYS A 337 3.65 15.39 72.80
N ARG A 338 2.68 16.11 72.22
CA ARG A 338 1.39 16.38 72.88
C ARG A 338 0.25 16.16 71.90
N ILE A 339 -0.84 15.58 72.39
CA ILE A 339 -2.10 15.50 71.68
C ILE A 339 -3.09 16.40 72.42
N SER A 340 -3.65 17.38 71.70
CA SER A 340 -4.68 18.25 72.26
C SER A 340 -5.95 17.46 72.59
N PRO A 341 -6.75 17.91 73.58
CA PRO A 341 -8.03 17.31 73.92
C PRO A 341 -8.95 17.09 72.70
N GLU A 342 -9.01 18.04 71.77
CA GLU A 342 -9.82 17.92 70.54
C GLU A 342 -9.31 16.80 69.63
N LYS A 343 -7.98 16.66 69.50
CA LYS A 343 -7.37 15.64 68.65
C LYS A 343 -7.50 14.24 69.23
N ALA A 344 -7.40 14.10 70.56
CA ALA A 344 -7.67 12.85 71.26
C ALA A 344 -9.13 12.41 71.09
N ARG A 345 -10.07 13.36 71.22
CA ARG A 345 -11.49 13.13 70.95
C ARG A 345 -11.72 12.67 69.51
N GLU A 346 -11.12 13.34 68.54
CA GLU A 346 -11.19 12.98 67.13
C GLU A 346 -10.68 11.54 66.89
N TYR A 347 -9.53 11.19 67.47
CA TYR A 347 -8.94 9.86 67.34
C TYR A 347 -9.84 8.76 67.87
N PHE A 348 -10.46 9.00 69.02
CA PHE A 348 -11.38 8.04 69.63
C PHE A 348 -12.69 7.88 68.81
N ILE A 349 -13.32 9.00 68.41
CA ILE A 349 -14.55 8.97 67.59
C ILE A 349 -14.32 8.21 66.29
N ASN A 350 -13.21 8.50 65.61
CA ASN A 350 -12.88 7.88 64.33
C ASN A 350 -12.49 6.41 64.47
N PHE A 351 -11.97 6.00 65.62
CA PHE A 351 -11.79 4.58 65.91
C PHE A 351 -13.13 3.87 66.13
N GLN A 352 -14.05 4.48 66.90
CA GLN A 352 -15.39 3.94 67.17
C GLN A 352 -16.24 3.80 65.89
N SER A 353 -16.20 4.79 65.00
CA SER A 353 -16.92 4.76 63.71
C SER A 353 -16.34 3.73 62.73
N GLY A 354 -15.20 3.10 63.08
CA GLY A 354 -14.51 2.12 62.26
C GLY A 354 -13.61 2.72 61.18
N ASN A 355 -13.50 4.05 61.10
CA ASN A 355 -12.64 4.73 60.13
C ASN A 355 -11.18 4.36 60.36
N TYR A 356 -10.67 4.56 61.58
CA TYR A 356 -9.27 4.28 61.92
C TYR A 356 -8.97 2.79 62.17
N LYS A 357 -10.02 1.97 62.33
CA LYS A 357 -9.91 0.50 62.29
C LYS A 357 -9.63 -0.03 60.88
N LYS A 358 -9.87 0.76 59.83
CA LYS A 358 -9.74 0.32 58.43
C LYS A 358 -8.70 1.10 57.64
N GLN A 359 -8.43 2.36 57.98
CA GLN A 359 -7.53 3.23 57.22
C GLN A 359 -6.62 4.08 58.13
N PRO A 360 -5.38 4.38 57.70
CA PRO A 360 -4.50 5.28 58.43
C PRO A 360 -4.96 6.75 58.36
N VAL A 361 -4.49 7.55 59.31
CA VAL A 361 -4.57 9.01 59.26
C VAL A 361 -3.43 9.54 58.41
N LEU A 362 -3.74 10.32 57.38
CA LEU A 362 -2.76 11.00 56.55
C LEU A 362 -2.40 12.34 57.20
N ASP A 363 -1.12 12.55 57.49
CA ASP A 363 -0.58 13.76 58.11
C ASP A 363 0.69 14.20 57.38
N GLY A 364 0.53 15.08 56.39
CA GLY A 364 1.60 15.48 55.47
C GLY A 364 2.19 14.28 54.74
N ASP A 365 3.49 14.06 54.92
CA ASP A 365 4.23 12.94 54.33
C ASP A 365 4.11 11.64 55.14
N TYR A 366 3.31 11.60 56.20
CA TYR A 366 3.21 10.46 57.12
C TYR A 366 1.82 9.79 57.13
N CYS A 367 1.82 8.48 57.31
CA CYS A 367 0.65 7.66 57.58
C CYS A 367 0.68 7.19 59.03
N LYS A 368 -0.33 7.55 59.83
CA LYS A 368 -0.43 7.20 61.25
C LYS A 368 -1.52 6.18 61.49
N TYR A 369 -1.17 5.04 62.09
CA TYR A 369 -2.11 4.01 62.53
C TYR A 369 -2.36 4.17 64.02
N ILE A 370 -3.62 4.37 64.41
CA ILE A 370 -3.98 4.80 65.75
C ILE A 370 -4.90 3.76 66.38
N TYR A 371 -4.52 3.27 67.56
CA TYR A 371 -5.30 2.32 68.33
C TYR A 371 -5.44 2.79 69.79
N PRO A 372 -6.64 2.77 70.39
CA PRO A 372 -6.83 3.22 71.78
C PRO A 372 -6.16 2.28 72.77
N VAL A 373 -5.46 2.85 73.75
CA VAL A 373 -4.82 2.13 74.84
C VAL A 373 -5.71 2.17 76.07
N SER A 374 -6.10 1.00 76.54
CA SER A 374 -6.96 0.84 77.71
C SER A 374 -6.29 0.02 78.80
N PHE A 375 -6.60 0.32 80.07
CA PHE A 375 -6.33 -0.57 81.19
C PHE A 375 -7.60 -1.25 81.70
N THR A 376 -7.54 -2.56 81.90
CA THR A 376 -8.64 -3.32 82.49
C THR A 376 -8.55 -3.31 84.03
N ARG A 377 -9.55 -2.74 84.73
CA ARG A 377 -9.68 -2.80 86.21
C ARG A 377 -11.03 -3.41 86.62
N LYS A 378 -11.23 -3.66 87.92
CA LYS A 378 -12.46 -4.25 88.50
C LYS A 378 -13.77 -3.55 88.08
N ASN A 379 -13.73 -2.27 87.68
CA ASN A 379 -14.91 -1.46 87.31
C ASN A 379 -15.03 -1.18 85.79
N GLY A 380 -14.28 -1.89 84.92
CA GLY A 380 -14.35 -1.72 83.45
C GLY A 380 -13.02 -1.27 82.82
N PHE A 381 -13.06 -0.92 81.52
CA PHE A 381 -11.90 -0.47 80.77
C PHE A 381 -11.71 1.03 80.96
N LYS A 382 -10.48 1.47 81.27
CA LYS A 382 -10.13 2.90 81.33
C LYS A 382 -9.29 3.25 80.12
N LEU A 383 -9.74 4.17 79.26
CA LEU A 383 -8.87 4.74 78.22
C LEU A 383 -7.84 5.60 78.91
N VAL A 384 -6.58 5.27 78.70
CA VAL A 384 -5.45 6.00 79.27
C VAL A 384 -4.60 6.66 78.20
N GLY A 385 -4.87 6.37 76.92
CA GLY A 385 -4.01 6.82 75.85
C GLY A 385 -4.28 6.24 74.47
N PHE A 386 -3.30 6.40 73.58
CA PHE A 386 -3.31 5.86 72.22
C PHE A 386 -1.94 5.28 71.85
N SER A 387 -1.95 4.22 71.06
CA SER A 387 -0.81 3.61 70.40
C SER A 387 -0.80 4.10 68.96
N ILE A 388 0.26 4.76 68.54
CA ILE A 388 0.40 5.36 67.22
C ILE A 388 1.64 4.78 66.52
N VAL A 389 1.42 4.10 65.40
CA VAL A 389 2.50 3.66 64.51
C VAL A 389 2.57 4.61 63.33
N THR A 390 3.71 5.28 63.15
CA THR A 390 3.91 6.26 62.08
C THR A 390 4.79 5.67 60.99
N TYR A 391 4.32 5.69 59.75
CA TYR A 391 5.09 5.34 58.55
C TYR A 391 5.29 6.57 57.69
N LYS A 392 6.43 6.67 56.99
CA LYS A 392 6.59 7.63 55.90
C LYS A 392 5.81 7.14 54.68
N SER A 393 4.94 7.98 54.12
CA SER A 393 4.08 7.66 52.98
C SER A 393 4.87 7.18 51.76
N GLU A 394 6.05 7.76 51.52
CA GLU A 394 6.95 7.37 50.43
C GLU A 394 7.48 5.93 50.58
N ILE A 395 7.83 5.52 51.81
CA ILE A 395 8.29 4.15 52.11
C ILE A 395 7.14 3.17 51.92
N LEU A 396 5.98 3.53 52.47
CA LEU A 396 4.77 2.70 52.40
C LEU A 396 4.31 2.46 50.97
N MET A 397 4.38 3.49 50.12
CA MET A 397 3.94 3.42 48.72
C MET A 397 5.01 2.91 47.76
N ARG A 398 6.22 2.57 48.25
CA ARG A 398 7.35 2.14 47.42
C ARG A 398 7.00 0.94 46.52
N SER A 399 6.40 -0.11 47.08
CA SER A 399 6.04 -1.31 46.32
C SER A 399 4.97 -1.01 45.27
N TYR A 400 3.99 -0.16 45.61
CA TYR A 400 3.00 0.34 44.64
C TYR A 400 3.66 1.12 43.50
N PHE A 401 4.61 1.99 43.82
CA PHE A 401 5.36 2.77 42.84
C PHE A 401 6.21 1.89 41.91
N HIS A 402 6.87 0.85 42.44
CA HIS A 402 7.58 -0.14 41.60
C HIS A 402 6.63 -0.83 40.62
N VAL A 403 5.43 -1.22 41.06
CA VAL A 403 4.41 -1.81 40.16
C VAL A 403 3.92 -0.80 39.14
N GLN A 404 3.75 0.48 39.50
CA GLN A 404 3.43 1.53 38.53
C GLN A 404 4.48 1.62 37.42
N ILE A 405 5.77 1.71 37.79
CA ILE A 405 6.86 1.76 36.82
C ILE A 405 6.86 0.50 35.94
N TYR A 406 6.74 -0.68 36.54
CA TYR A 406 6.71 -1.94 35.80
C TYR A 406 5.58 -1.96 34.76
N VAL A 407 4.35 -1.65 35.17
CA VAL A 407 3.18 -1.65 34.29
C VAL A 407 3.32 -0.59 33.19
N PHE A 408 3.68 0.65 33.52
CA PHE A 408 3.84 1.72 32.53
C PHE A 408 4.94 1.39 31.52
N THR A 409 6.06 0.83 31.98
CA THR A 409 7.18 0.45 31.13
C THR A 409 6.79 -0.69 30.17
N MET A 410 6.07 -1.71 30.67
CA MET A 410 5.54 -2.78 29.83
C MET A 410 4.57 -2.27 28.77
N VAL A 411 3.69 -1.33 29.13
CA VAL A 411 2.72 -0.72 28.20
C VAL A 411 3.43 0.07 27.10
N VAL A 412 4.42 0.91 27.46
CA VAL A 412 5.22 1.66 26.48
C VAL A 412 5.97 0.72 25.54
N MET A 413 6.58 -0.33 26.07
CA MET A 413 7.29 -1.33 25.27
C MET A 413 6.34 -2.08 24.34
N PHE A 414 5.17 -2.51 24.83
CA PHE A 414 4.17 -3.19 24.02
C PHE A 414 3.63 -2.28 22.91
N LEU A 415 3.35 -1.02 23.22
CA LEU A 415 2.92 -0.02 22.23
C LEU A 415 4.00 0.18 21.16
N TYR A 416 5.27 0.30 21.57
CA TYR A 416 6.39 0.44 20.64
C TYR A 416 6.52 -0.75 19.67
N ILE A 417 6.49 -1.98 20.20
CA ILE A 417 6.52 -3.20 19.39
C ILE A 417 5.29 -3.28 18.47
N SER A 418 4.12 -2.94 18.99
CA SER A 418 2.86 -2.93 18.23
C SER A 418 2.88 -1.95 17.07
N ILE A 419 3.50 -0.77 17.23
CA ILE A 419 3.66 0.21 16.13
C ILE A 419 4.54 -0.39 15.02
N ILE A 420 5.67 -1.00 15.36
CA ILE A 420 6.56 -1.64 14.38
C ILE A 420 5.82 -2.77 13.65
N LEU A 421 5.13 -3.63 14.39
CA LEU A 421 4.37 -4.74 13.83
C LEU A 421 3.22 -4.25 12.93
N ALA A 422 2.49 -3.21 13.34
CA ALA A 422 1.42 -2.60 12.56
C ALA A 422 1.93 -2.00 11.25
N LEU A 423 3.10 -1.36 11.25
CA LEU A 423 3.73 -0.85 10.03
C LEU A 423 4.13 -1.99 9.08
N PHE A 424 4.65 -3.10 9.62
CA PHE A 424 5.01 -4.29 8.85
C PHE A 424 3.78 -4.98 8.23
N ILE A 425 2.76 -5.27 9.03
CA ILE A 425 1.50 -5.89 8.57
C ILE A 425 0.82 -5.01 7.51
N ALA A 426 0.83 -3.69 7.71
CA ALA A 426 0.24 -2.77 6.75
C ALA A 426 0.94 -2.85 5.38
N ASP A 427 2.27 -2.99 5.34
CA ASP A 427 3.00 -3.22 4.07
C ASP A 427 2.72 -4.60 3.48
N PHE A 428 2.66 -5.64 4.31
CA PHE A 428 2.37 -7.01 3.88
C PHE A 428 1.02 -7.13 3.15
N ILE A 429 -0.02 -6.50 3.68
CA ILE A 429 -1.37 -6.54 3.09
C ILE A 429 -1.52 -5.53 1.93
N THR A 430 -0.97 -4.32 2.07
CA THR A 430 -1.25 -3.25 1.11
C THR A 430 -0.50 -3.43 -0.21
N ASN A 431 0.71 -3.99 -0.21
CA ASN A 431 1.53 -4.09 -1.42
C ASN A 431 0.93 -5.01 -2.49
N PRO A 432 0.48 -6.25 -2.18
CA PRO A 432 -0.19 -7.12 -3.16
C PRO A 432 -1.45 -6.46 -3.75
N LEU A 433 -2.23 -5.78 -2.91
CA LEU A 433 -3.46 -5.08 -3.34
C LEU A 433 -3.16 -3.89 -4.27
N LEU A 434 -2.13 -3.10 -3.96
CA LEU A 434 -1.69 -1.99 -4.82
C LEU A 434 -1.15 -2.49 -6.15
N PHE A 435 -0.41 -3.60 -6.13
CA PHE A 435 0.08 -4.26 -7.33
C PHE A 435 -1.07 -4.74 -8.21
N LEU A 436 -2.03 -5.47 -7.64
CA LEU A 436 -3.21 -5.97 -8.35
C LEU A 436 -4.00 -4.83 -9.00
N LYS A 437 -4.33 -3.80 -8.22
CA LYS A 437 -5.02 -2.61 -8.70
C LYS A 437 -4.29 -1.96 -9.89
N THR A 438 -2.97 -1.93 -9.81
CA THR A 438 -2.13 -1.29 -10.82
C THR A 438 -2.14 -2.06 -12.13
N ASN A 439 -1.97 -3.38 -12.09
CA ASN A 439 -2.05 -4.20 -13.30
C ASN A 439 -3.44 -4.17 -13.93
N VAL A 440 -4.50 -4.31 -13.12
CA VAL A 440 -5.87 -4.19 -13.63
C VAL A 440 -6.07 -2.85 -14.34
N ARG A 441 -5.57 -1.75 -13.76
CA ARG A 441 -5.68 -0.44 -14.38
C ARG A 441 -4.84 -0.31 -15.65
N LYS A 442 -3.63 -0.87 -15.68
CA LYS A 442 -2.80 -0.90 -16.89
C LYS A 442 -3.52 -1.66 -18.00
N THR A 443 -4.05 -2.84 -17.71
CA THR A 443 -4.84 -3.64 -18.66
C THR A 443 -6.07 -2.89 -19.15
N ALA A 444 -6.81 -2.23 -18.24
CA ALA A 444 -7.98 -1.41 -18.60
C ALA A 444 -7.60 -0.24 -19.53
N ASN A 445 -6.53 0.49 -19.21
CA ASN A 445 -6.05 1.58 -20.06
C ASN A 445 -5.61 1.07 -21.44
N THR A 446 -4.90 -0.06 -21.52
CA THR A 446 -4.52 -0.67 -22.82
C THR A 446 -5.76 -1.07 -23.61
N LEU A 447 -6.79 -1.61 -22.95
CA LEU A 447 -8.06 -1.94 -23.61
C LEU A 447 -8.78 -0.67 -24.11
N GLU A 448 -8.80 0.41 -23.34
CA GLU A 448 -9.35 1.70 -23.73
C GLU A 448 -8.61 2.28 -24.96
N GLU A 449 -7.27 2.22 -24.98
CA GLU A 449 -6.49 2.65 -26.13
C GLU A 449 -6.72 1.76 -27.37
N ILE A 450 -6.96 0.45 -27.19
CA ILE A 450 -7.40 -0.46 -28.25
C ILE A 450 -8.80 -0.07 -28.74
N LEU A 451 -9.70 0.46 -27.91
CA LEU A 451 -11.07 0.83 -28.27
C LEU A 451 -11.18 2.21 -28.94
N ASP A 452 -10.22 3.09 -28.69
CA ASP A 452 -10.18 4.46 -29.22
C ASP A 452 -9.62 4.56 -30.65
N GLY A 453 -9.18 3.44 -31.25
CA GLY A 453 -8.82 3.38 -32.68
C GLY A 453 -7.36 3.67 -32.97
N ASN A 454 -6.50 3.57 -31.97
CA ASN A 454 -5.07 3.59 -32.19
C ASN A 454 -4.65 2.25 -32.81
N SER A 455 -4.69 2.16 -34.14
CA SER A 455 -4.40 0.97 -34.99
C SER A 455 -3.03 0.31 -34.77
N LYS A 456 -2.23 0.78 -33.82
CA LYS A 456 -0.90 0.24 -33.47
C LYS A 456 -0.89 -0.67 -32.25
N ILE A 457 -1.98 -0.75 -31.49
CA ILE A 457 -2.00 -1.55 -30.25
C ILE A 457 -2.61 -2.91 -30.57
N THR A 458 -1.75 -3.93 -30.59
CA THR A 458 -2.15 -5.31 -30.85
C THR A 458 -2.67 -5.98 -29.59
N ALA A 459 -3.51 -7.02 -29.75
CA ALA A 459 -3.98 -7.85 -28.63
C ALA A 459 -2.83 -8.38 -27.77
N GLU A 460 -1.65 -8.61 -28.36
CA GLU A 460 -0.45 -9.07 -27.65
C GLU A 460 0.04 -8.12 -26.55
N GLN A 461 -0.26 -6.81 -26.66
CA GLN A 461 0.10 -5.82 -25.65
C GLN A 461 -0.81 -5.91 -24.40
N LEU A 462 -1.98 -6.55 -24.51
CA LEU A 462 -2.88 -6.82 -23.40
C LEU A 462 -2.29 -7.91 -22.50
N THR A 463 -1.36 -7.50 -21.64
CA THR A 463 -0.65 -8.39 -20.74
C THR A 463 -1.08 -8.16 -19.29
N PHE A 464 -1.27 -9.26 -18.57
CA PHE A 464 -1.45 -9.25 -17.12
C PHE A 464 -0.28 -9.99 -16.48
N ILE A 465 0.59 -9.23 -15.81
CA ILE A 465 1.76 -9.77 -15.13
C ILE A 465 1.34 -10.21 -13.73
N ASP A 466 1.27 -11.52 -13.54
CA ASP A 466 1.02 -12.11 -12.23
C ASP A 466 2.34 -12.33 -11.49
N SER A 467 2.77 -11.32 -10.74
CA SER A 467 3.95 -11.39 -9.86
C SER A 467 3.62 -11.49 -8.37
N ILE A 468 2.32 -11.61 -8.03
CA ILE A 468 1.87 -11.81 -6.65
C ILE A 468 2.32 -13.19 -6.15
N LYS A 469 3.01 -13.23 -5.01
CA LYS A 469 3.57 -14.46 -4.40
C LYS A 469 2.89 -14.89 -3.10
N THR A 470 1.78 -14.26 -2.74
CA THR A 470 0.97 -14.65 -1.59
C THR A 470 0.41 -16.07 -1.79
N HIS A 471 0.03 -16.72 -0.68
CA HIS A 471 -0.56 -18.06 -0.67
C HIS A 471 -1.98 -18.01 -0.10
N ASP A 472 -2.70 -16.93 -0.43
CA ASP A 472 -4.03 -16.59 0.09
C ASP A 472 -4.99 -16.20 -1.07
N GLU A 473 -6.19 -15.73 -0.73
CA GLU A 473 -7.24 -15.36 -1.68
C GLU A 473 -6.80 -14.24 -2.64
N THR A 474 -5.79 -13.44 -2.28
CA THR A 474 -5.27 -12.39 -3.18
C THR A 474 -4.53 -12.99 -4.37
N LYS A 475 -3.87 -14.15 -4.18
CA LYS A 475 -3.22 -14.88 -5.27
C LYS A 475 -4.25 -15.53 -6.20
N ASP A 476 -5.27 -16.15 -5.63
CA ASP A 476 -6.36 -16.77 -6.41
C ASP A 476 -7.08 -15.72 -7.26
N LEU A 477 -7.38 -14.55 -6.68
CA LEU A 477 -7.96 -13.42 -7.40
C LEU A 477 -7.05 -12.93 -8.54
N SER A 478 -5.73 -12.84 -8.32
CA SER A 478 -4.76 -12.49 -9.36
C SER A 478 -4.80 -13.47 -10.54
N LYS A 479 -4.89 -14.77 -10.24
CA LYS A 479 -4.95 -15.83 -11.25
C LYS A 479 -6.25 -15.76 -12.04
N GLU A 480 -7.39 -15.56 -11.39
CA GLU A 480 -8.68 -15.42 -12.08
C GLU A 480 -8.71 -14.20 -13.00
N ILE A 481 -8.16 -13.06 -12.55
CA ILE A 481 -8.03 -11.88 -13.40
C ILE A 481 -7.12 -12.16 -14.60
N LYS A 482 -5.97 -12.82 -14.38
CA LYS A 482 -5.07 -13.23 -15.47
C LYS A 482 -5.80 -14.10 -16.50
N ASN A 483 -6.61 -15.05 -16.05
CA ASN A 483 -7.38 -15.92 -16.93
C ASN A 483 -8.40 -15.12 -17.75
N MET A 484 -9.15 -14.21 -17.12
CA MET A 484 -10.09 -13.33 -17.82
C MET A 484 -9.40 -12.47 -18.88
N VAL A 485 -8.27 -11.85 -18.53
CA VAL A 485 -7.47 -11.06 -19.50
C VAL A 485 -6.96 -11.93 -20.64
N GLY A 486 -6.54 -13.17 -20.35
CA GLY A 486 -6.14 -14.15 -21.35
C GLY A 486 -7.26 -14.50 -22.33
N ILE A 487 -8.50 -14.66 -21.83
CA ILE A 487 -9.69 -14.91 -22.66
C ILE A 487 -9.98 -13.68 -23.54
N ILE A 488 -10.02 -12.47 -22.96
CA ILE A 488 -10.26 -11.23 -23.71
C ILE A 488 -9.22 -11.08 -24.83
N ARG A 489 -7.94 -11.26 -24.50
CA ARG A 489 -6.84 -11.23 -25.47
C ARG A 489 -7.05 -12.24 -26.60
N GLY A 490 -7.49 -13.46 -26.26
CA GLY A 490 -7.74 -14.51 -27.24
C GLY A 490 -8.93 -14.23 -28.16
N ILE A 491 -9.93 -13.46 -27.70
CA ILE A 491 -11.13 -13.16 -28.49
C ILE A 491 -10.92 -11.95 -29.42
N ILE A 492 -10.09 -10.97 -29.05
CA ILE A 492 -9.87 -9.73 -29.84
C ILE A 492 -9.63 -9.98 -31.34
N PRO A 493 -8.77 -10.92 -31.78
CA PRO A 493 -8.53 -11.15 -33.22
C PRO A 493 -9.75 -11.65 -34.00
N TYR A 494 -10.77 -12.19 -33.31
CA TYR A 494 -11.95 -12.79 -33.94
C TYR A 494 -13.14 -11.83 -34.03
N ILE A 495 -13.00 -10.59 -33.57
CA ILE A 495 -14.07 -9.59 -33.56
C ILE A 495 -13.58 -8.28 -34.17
N SER A 496 -14.45 -7.63 -34.95
CA SER A 496 -14.10 -6.34 -35.57
C SER A 496 -13.92 -5.26 -34.51
N PHE A 497 -13.08 -4.27 -34.81
CA PHE A 497 -12.83 -3.12 -33.92
C PHE A 497 -14.14 -2.40 -33.59
N SER A 498 -15.01 -2.24 -34.58
CA SER A 498 -16.33 -1.63 -34.38
C SER A 498 -17.25 -2.43 -33.47
N THR A 499 -17.14 -3.78 -33.45
CA THR A 499 -17.87 -4.63 -32.49
C THR A 499 -17.39 -4.41 -31.07
N LEU A 500 -16.07 -4.33 -30.86
CA LEU A 500 -15.45 -4.03 -29.57
C LEU A 500 -15.91 -2.66 -29.03
N GLN A 501 -15.87 -1.62 -29.87
CA GLN A 501 -16.29 -0.27 -29.48
C GLN A 501 -17.78 -0.19 -29.13
N ALA A 502 -18.62 -0.98 -29.82
CA ALA A 502 -20.05 -1.05 -29.53
C ALA A 502 -20.37 -1.79 -28.22
N ALA A 503 -19.48 -2.67 -27.77
CA ALA A 503 -19.61 -3.39 -26.50
C ALA A 503 -19.22 -2.55 -25.27
N ASP A 504 -18.28 -1.60 -25.44
CA ASP A 504 -17.81 -0.71 -24.37
C ASP A 504 -18.84 0.38 -24.02
N LYS A 505 -19.42 1.01 -25.04
CA LYS A 505 -20.52 1.94 -24.83
C LYS A 505 -21.76 1.12 -24.50
N ASP A 506 -22.49 1.54 -23.48
CA ASP A 506 -23.86 1.08 -23.17
C ASP A 506 -24.87 1.52 -24.27
N THR A 507 -24.39 1.58 -25.52
CA THR A 507 -25.12 1.73 -26.77
C THR A 507 -26.06 0.55 -26.91
N LYS A 508 -27.21 0.68 -26.24
CA LYS A 508 -28.47 0.04 -26.63
C LYS A 508 -28.47 -0.15 -28.14
N LYS A 509 -28.46 -1.40 -28.63
CA LYS A 509 -28.97 -2.00 -29.91
C LYS A 509 -29.37 -1.07 -31.08
N ALA A 510 -28.84 0.13 -31.20
CA ALA A 510 -29.33 1.19 -32.04
C ALA A 510 -28.52 1.14 -33.31
N SER A 511 -29.09 0.48 -34.31
CA SER A 511 -28.65 0.65 -35.66
C SER A 511 -28.81 2.12 -36.07
N SER A 512 -27.79 2.68 -36.71
CA SER A 512 -27.76 4.07 -37.15
C SER A 512 -27.54 4.13 -38.65
N SER A 513 -28.22 5.06 -39.33
CA SER A 513 -27.93 5.33 -40.73
C SER A 513 -26.57 6.05 -40.84
N ARG A 514 -25.63 5.46 -41.56
CA ARG A 514 -24.29 6.02 -41.78
C ARG A 514 -23.95 6.02 -43.27
N GLU A 515 -23.17 6.99 -43.70
CA GLU A 515 -22.57 6.99 -45.03
C GLU A 515 -21.16 6.40 -44.95
N LEU A 516 -20.95 5.25 -45.59
CA LEU A 516 -19.70 4.48 -45.54
C LEU A 516 -19.25 4.12 -46.96
N CYS A 517 -17.96 3.91 -47.13
CA CYS A 517 -17.37 3.38 -48.36
C CYS A 517 -16.92 1.94 -48.12
N PHE A 518 -17.38 1.00 -48.93
CA PHE A 518 -17.07 -0.42 -48.80
C PHE A 518 -16.03 -0.83 -49.82
N LEU A 519 -15.13 -1.72 -49.42
CA LEU A 519 -14.15 -2.38 -50.26
C LEU A 519 -14.31 -3.88 -50.07
N PHE A 520 -14.50 -4.58 -51.18
CA PHE A 520 -14.55 -6.03 -51.24
C PHE A 520 -13.38 -6.55 -52.06
N THR A 521 -12.76 -7.62 -51.60
CA THR A 521 -11.77 -8.38 -52.37
C THR A 521 -12.14 -9.85 -52.40
N ASP A 522 -11.76 -10.53 -53.48
CA ASP A 522 -11.90 -11.98 -53.62
C ASP A 522 -10.75 -12.54 -54.48
N ILE A 523 -10.36 -13.79 -54.20
CA ILE A 523 -9.26 -14.47 -54.87
C ILE A 523 -9.75 -15.13 -56.17
N ARG A 524 -9.15 -14.74 -57.29
CA ARG A 524 -9.51 -15.30 -58.60
C ARG A 524 -9.05 -16.74 -58.71
N GLY A 525 -10.01 -17.61 -58.98
CA GLY A 525 -9.73 -19.02 -59.22
C GLY A 525 -9.30 -19.75 -57.94
N PHE A 526 -9.68 -19.25 -56.76
CA PHE A 526 -9.33 -19.86 -55.49
C PHE A 526 -9.74 -21.33 -55.39
N THR A 527 -10.92 -21.70 -55.92
CA THR A 527 -11.34 -23.11 -55.98
C THR A 527 -10.31 -23.97 -56.72
N THR A 528 -9.82 -23.51 -57.87
CA THR A 528 -8.77 -24.18 -58.64
C THR A 528 -7.42 -24.17 -57.93
N LEU A 529 -7.10 -23.09 -57.20
CA LEU A 529 -5.90 -23.02 -56.37
C LEU A 529 -5.91 -24.07 -55.24
N CYS A 530 -7.09 -24.36 -54.67
CA CYS A 530 -7.25 -25.34 -53.60
C CYS A 530 -7.19 -26.79 -54.10
N GLU A 531 -7.53 -27.04 -55.38
CA GLU A 531 -7.51 -28.38 -55.96
C GLU A 531 -6.10 -28.97 -55.90
N GLY A 532 -5.97 -30.13 -55.23
CA GLY A 532 -4.70 -30.86 -55.12
C GLY A 532 -3.74 -30.37 -54.03
N LYS A 533 -4.07 -29.31 -53.28
CA LYS A 533 -3.28 -28.86 -52.11
C LYS A 533 -3.78 -29.48 -50.81
N LYS A 534 -2.92 -29.57 -49.79
CA LYS A 534 -3.36 -29.97 -48.45
C LYS A 534 -4.13 -28.82 -47.81
N PRO A 535 -5.16 -29.10 -46.99
CA PRO A 535 -5.92 -28.05 -46.32
C PRO A 535 -5.06 -27.08 -45.48
N GLN A 536 -3.98 -27.56 -44.86
CA GLN A 536 -3.06 -26.72 -44.11
C GLN A 536 -2.36 -25.69 -45.00
N ASP A 537 -1.85 -26.12 -46.15
CA ASP A 537 -1.16 -25.24 -47.12
C ASP A 537 -2.12 -24.19 -47.68
N VAL A 538 -3.39 -24.56 -47.92
CA VAL A 538 -4.44 -23.62 -48.37
C VAL A 538 -4.71 -22.55 -47.31
N VAL A 539 -4.79 -22.93 -46.04
CA VAL A 539 -5.00 -21.99 -44.93
C VAL A 539 -3.80 -21.06 -44.75
N GLU A 540 -2.56 -21.57 -44.87
CA GLU A 540 -1.36 -20.74 -44.80
C GLU A 540 -1.32 -19.70 -45.93
N ILE A 541 -1.63 -20.11 -47.16
CA ILE A 541 -1.75 -19.20 -48.30
C ILE A 541 -2.84 -18.15 -48.04
N LEU A 542 -4.03 -18.58 -47.62
CA LEU A 542 -5.15 -17.68 -47.38
C LEU A 542 -4.80 -16.64 -46.30
N ASN A 543 -4.29 -17.09 -45.15
CA ASN A 543 -3.92 -16.20 -44.05
C ASN A 543 -2.85 -15.19 -44.47
N HIS A 544 -1.84 -15.61 -45.23
CA HIS A 544 -0.78 -14.71 -45.73
C HIS A 544 -1.34 -13.54 -46.55
N TYR A 545 -2.29 -13.82 -47.46
CA TYR A 545 -2.88 -12.77 -48.28
C TYR A 545 -3.87 -11.89 -47.49
N LEU A 546 -4.70 -12.50 -46.64
CA LEU A 546 -5.61 -11.76 -45.77
C LEU A 546 -4.85 -10.83 -44.80
N ASP A 547 -3.68 -11.24 -44.31
CA ASP A 547 -2.81 -10.42 -43.45
C ASP A 547 -2.30 -9.18 -44.21
N ILE A 548 -1.79 -9.35 -45.43
CA ILE A 548 -1.32 -8.23 -46.28
C ILE A 548 -2.46 -7.23 -46.51
N GLU A 549 -3.65 -7.73 -46.86
CA GLU A 549 -4.80 -6.88 -47.14
C GLU A 549 -5.29 -6.14 -45.90
N THR A 550 -5.39 -6.83 -44.77
CA THR A 550 -5.81 -6.28 -43.49
C THR A 550 -4.86 -5.17 -43.04
N GLU A 551 -3.55 -5.39 -43.11
CA GLU A 551 -2.55 -4.37 -42.76
C GLU A 551 -2.72 -3.10 -43.60
N ILE A 552 -2.90 -3.24 -44.91
CA ILE A 552 -3.07 -2.10 -45.83
C ILE A 552 -4.38 -1.35 -45.54
N ILE A 553 -5.48 -2.06 -45.27
CA ILE A 553 -6.77 -1.45 -44.94
C ILE A 553 -6.67 -0.64 -43.65
N LEU A 554 -6.12 -1.23 -42.59
CA LEU A 554 -5.94 -0.57 -41.30
C LEU A 554 -5.02 0.65 -41.40
N ASN A 555 -3.93 0.55 -42.16
CA ASN A 555 -2.99 1.67 -42.41
C ASN A 555 -3.63 2.84 -43.18
N ASN A 556 -4.70 2.59 -43.94
CA ASN A 556 -5.47 3.62 -44.61
C ASN A 556 -6.73 4.05 -43.84
N GLY A 557 -6.89 3.61 -42.57
CA GLY A 557 -7.99 4.01 -41.69
C GLY A 557 -9.32 3.34 -42.04
N GLY A 558 -9.28 2.17 -42.69
CA GLY A 558 -10.43 1.28 -42.81
C GLY A 558 -10.52 0.30 -41.64
N ASP A 559 -11.65 -0.38 -41.53
CA ASP A 559 -11.89 -1.47 -40.59
C ASP A 559 -12.34 -2.71 -41.38
N VAL A 560 -11.86 -3.89 -40.98
CA VAL A 560 -12.25 -5.16 -41.59
C VAL A 560 -13.51 -5.65 -40.86
N ASP A 561 -14.61 -5.76 -41.58
CA ASP A 561 -15.88 -6.20 -41.00
C ASP A 561 -15.87 -7.71 -40.77
N LYS A 562 -15.55 -8.48 -41.82
CA LYS A 562 -15.48 -9.95 -41.77
C LYS A 562 -14.77 -10.54 -42.99
N PHE A 563 -14.35 -11.79 -42.82
CA PHE A 563 -13.92 -12.68 -43.89
C PHE A 563 -15.04 -13.69 -44.19
N VAL A 564 -15.28 -13.96 -45.47
CA VAL A 564 -16.26 -14.93 -45.95
C VAL A 564 -15.58 -15.88 -46.95
N GLY A 565 -14.90 -16.90 -46.43
CA GLY A 565 -14.04 -17.75 -47.27
C GLY A 565 -12.78 -16.99 -47.67
N ASP A 566 -12.56 -16.85 -48.97
CA ASP A 566 -11.51 -16.03 -49.61
C ASP A 566 -11.92 -14.58 -49.87
N GLU A 567 -13.19 -14.23 -49.60
CA GLU A 567 -13.69 -12.87 -49.69
C GLU A 567 -13.40 -12.07 -48.40
N MET A 568 -12.92 -10.84 -48.55
CA MET A 568 -12.77 -9.90 -47.44
C MET A 568 -13.67 -8.69 -47.64
N MET A 569 -14.43 -8.35 -46.59
CA MET A 569 -15.26 -7.16 -46.52
C MET A 569 -14.64 -6.12 -45.58
N ALA A 570 -14.36 -4.93 -46.10
CA ALA A 570 -13.88 -3.79 -45.33
C ALA A 570 -14.73 -2.54 -45.58
N PHE A 571 -14.68 -1.60 -44.63
CA PHE A 571 -15.33 -0.31 -44.79
C PHE A 571 -14.48 0.84 -44.27
N PHE A 572 -14.76 2.02 -44.80
CA PHE A 572 -14.08 3.26 -44.49
C PHE A 572 -15.13 4.30 -44.09
N SER A 573 -14.79 5.10 -43.08
CA SER A 573 -15.66 6.15 -42.54
C SER A 573 -14.96 7.52 -42.55
N GLY A 574 -15.72 8.58 -42.28
CA GLY A 574 -15.21 9.95 -42.25
C GLY A 574 -15.13 10.63 -43.62
N PRO A 575 -14.61 11.87 -43.67
CA PRO A 575 -14.70 12.73 -44.86
C PRO A 575 -13.83 12.30 -46.04
N LYS A 576 -12.83 11.44 -45.82
CA LYS A 576 -11.92 10.92 -46.86
C LYS A 576 -12.14 9.44 -47.18
N LYS A 577 -13.27 8.86 -46.77
CA LYS A 577 -13.54 7.43 -46.86
C LYS A 577 -13.34 6.85 -48.26
N GLU A 578 -13.82 7.53 -49.30
CA GLU A 578 -13.65 7.11 -50.70
C GLU A 578 -12.17 7.13 -51.13
N TYR A 579 -11.46 8.21 -50.79
CA TYR A 579 -10.04 8.35 -51.12
C TYR A 579 -9.21 7.26 -50.43
N ASN A 580 -9.46 7.03 -49.15
CA ASN A 580 -8.76 6.02 -48.36
C ASN A 580 -9.02 4.60 -48.89
N ALA A 581 -10.26 4.26 -49.23
CA ALA A 581 -10.61 2.97 -49.82
C ALA A 581 -9.90 2.74 -51.16
N CYS A 582 -9.93 3.73 -52.06
CA CYS A 582 -9.26 3.63 -53.35
C CYS A 582 -7.73 3.61 -53.23
N LYS A 583 -7.16 4.33 -52.26
CA LYS A 583 -5.73 4.27 -51.96
C LYS A 583 -5.33 2.88 -51.45
N ALA A 584 -6.09 2.32 -50.50
CA ALA A 584 -5.90 0.95 -50.01
C ALA A 584 -5.97 -0.07 -51.15
N ALA A 585 -6.96 0.04 -52.04
CA ALA A 585 -7.07 -0.84 -53.21
C ALA A 585 -5.84 -0.77 -54.13
N MET A 586 -5.25 0.42 -54.32
CA MET A 586 -4.03 0.54 -55.12
C MET A 586 -2.81 -0.05 -54.43
N GLU A 587 -2.70 0.11 -53.10
CA GLU A 587 -1.63 -0.49 -52.31
C GLU A 587 -1.76 -2.03 -52.27
N ILE A 588 -2.98 -2.58 -52.11
CA ILE A 588 -3.24 -4.02 -52.22
C ILE A 588 -2.80 -4.53 -53.59
N ARG A 589 -3.18 -3.85 -54.68
CA ARG A 589 -2.75 -4.23 -56.04
C ARG A 589 -1.23 -4.21 -56.21
N ALA A 590 -0.56 -3.21 -55.63
CA ALA A 590 0.90 -3.13 -55.67
C ALA A 590 1.54 -4.28 -54.89
N ALA A 591 1.02 -4.61 -53.70
CA ALA A 591 1.47 -5.73 -52.89
C ALA A 591 1.27 -7.07 -53.61
N MET A 592 0.09 -7.30 -54.22
CA MET A 592 -0.16 -8.51 -55.02
C MET A 592 0.78 -8.63 -56.21
N ARG A 593 1.11 -7.50 -56.87
CA ARG A 593 2.08 -7.50 -57.97
C ARG A 593 3.49 -7.87 -57.48
N ALA A 594 3.89 -7.39 -56.31
CA ALA A 594 5.17 -7.76 -55.71
C ALA A 594 5.20 -9.26 -55.36
N GLN A 595 4.13 -9.79 -54.77
CA GLN A 595 3.98 -11.23 -54.48
C GLN A 595 4.05 -12.06 -55.77
N GLN A 596 3.37 -11.64 -56.84
CA GLN A 596 3.46 -12.29 -58.14
C GLN A 596 4.90 -12.31 -58.69
N GLN A 597 5.63 -11.18 -58.61
CA GLN A 597 7.00 -11.10 -59.10
C GLN A 597 7.95 -12.02 -58.33
N GLN A 598 7.78 -12.08 -57.00
CA GLN A 598 8.55 -12.97 -56.15
C GLN A 598 8.23 -14.44 -56.46
N ALA A 599 6.95 -14.78 -56.57
CA ALA A 599 6.53 -16.14 -56.86
C ALA A 599 7.04 -16.63 -58.23
N LEU A 600 7.03 -15.77 -59.24
CA LEU A 600 7.63 -16.06 -60.55
C LEU A 600 9.14 -16.30 -60.49
N ALA A 601 9.86 -15.63 -59.58
CA ALA A 601 11.29 -15.82 -59.38
C ALA A 601 11.60 -17.14 -58.64
N ASP A 602 10.76 -17.48 -57.67
CA ASP A 602 10.95 -18.64 -56.79
C ASP A 602 10.24 -19.91 -57.33
N GLY A 603 9.51 -19.81 -58.44
CA GLY A 603 8.76 -20.90 -59.05
C GLY A 603 7.53 -21.34 -58.25
N SER A 604 7.02 -20.48 -57.35
CA SER A 604 5.86 -20.75 -56.51
C SER A 604 4.56 -20.19 -57.10
N ASP A 605 3.43 -20.64 -56.56
CA ASP A 605 2.12 -20.16 -56.96
C ASP A 605 1.85 -18.74 -56.44
N TYR A 606 1.11 -17.95 -57.21
CA TYR A 606 0.62 -16.64 -56.80
C TYR A 606 -0.88 -16.51 -57.07
N ILE A 607 -1.52 -15.55 -56.40
CA ILE A 607 -2.93 -15.25 -56.60
C ILE A 607 -3.13 -13.92 -57.33
N SER A 608 -4.29 -13.77 -57.96
CA SER A 608 -4.79 -12.47 -58.43
C SER A 608 -6.11 -12.19 -57.73
N MET A 609 -6.38 -10.93 -57.41
CA MET A 609 -7.63 -10.54 -56.75
C MET A 609 -8.46 -9.59 -57.60
N GLY A 610 -9.78 -9.62 -57.41
CA GLY A 610 -10.69 -8.55 -57.81
C GLY A 610 -10.92 -7.58 -56.65
N ILE A 611 -11.18 -6.31 -56.95
CA ILE A 611 -11.55 -5.32 -55.93
C ILE A 611 -12.82 -4.59 -56.39
N GLY A 612 -13.83 -4.55 -55.54
CA GLY A 612 -15.07 -3.81 -55.74
C GLY A 612 -15.23 -2.71 -54.70
N ILE A 613 -15.49 -1.47 -55.13
CA ILE A 613 -15.63 -0.33 -54.22
C ILE A 613 -16.92 0.44 -54.50
N ASN A 614 -17.69 0.72 -53.46
CA ASN A 614 -18.88 1.57 -53.55
C ASN A 614 -19.08 2.39 -52.27
N THR A 615 -19.63 3.60 -52.42
CA THR A 615 -19.98 4.48 -51.30
C THR A 615 -21.48 4.75 -51.26
N GLY A 616 -22.04 4.92 -50.06
CA GLY A 616 -23.45 5.22 -49.89
C GLY A 616 -23.97 5.04 -48.47
N ARG A 617 -25.27 5.27 -48.29
CA ARG A 617 -25.93 5.16 -46.98
C ARG A 617 -26.30 3.71 -46.68
N VAL A 618 -25.95 3.27 -45.47
CA VAL A 618 -26.26 1.95 -44.92
C VAL A 618 -26.86 2.07 -43.53
N ILE A 619 -27.45 0.99 -43.05
CA ILE A 619 -27.76 0.80 -41.65
C ILE A 619 -26.56 0.10 -41.00
N PHE A 620 -25.92 0.76 -40.04
CA PHE A 620 -24.76 0.25 -39.31
C PHE A 620 -25.12 0.01 -37.85
N GLY A 621 -24.95 -1.21 -37.36
CA GLY A 621 -25.20 -1.56 -35.96
C GLY A 621 -25.32 -3.06 -35.72
N SER A 622 -25.85 -3.43 -34.56
CA SER A 622 -26.03 -4.83 -34.18
C SER A 622 -27.13 -5.49 -35.03
N VAL A 623 -26.77 -6.53 -35.78
CA VAL A 623 -27.70 -7.36 -36.57
C VAL A 623 -27.51 -8.84 -36.22
N GLY A 624 -28.60 -9.57 -36.02
CA GLY A 624 -28.56 -11.01 -35.79
C GLY A 624 -29.66 -11.52 -34.87
N ALA A 625 -29.44 -12.70 -34.32
CA ALA A 625 -30.32 -13.33 -33.34
C ALA A 625 -29.91 -12.94 -31.91
N ARG A 626 -30.81 -13.10 -30.92
CA ARG A 626 -30.53 -12.73 -29.52
C ARG A 626 -29.23 -13.34 -28.95
N SER A 627 -28.86 -14.54 -29.39
CA SER A 627 -27.67 -15.27 -28.95
C SER A 627 -26.45 -15.07 -29.85
N ARG A 628 -26.59 -14.41 -31.00
CA ARG A 628 -25.52 -14.21 -31.98
C ARG A 628 -25.80 -12.94 -32.79
N MET A 629 -25.08 -11.88 -32.46
CA MET A 629 -25.17 -10.57 -33.11
C MET A 629 -23.83 -10.24 -33.75
N ASP A 630 -23.85 -9.76 -34.99
CA ASP A 630 -22.71 -9.11 -35.63
C ASP A 630 -22.93 -7.59 -35.55
N PHE A 631 -21.88 -6.80 -35.33
CA PHE A 631 -21.95 -5.35 -35.48
C PHE A 631 -21.46 -4.99 -36.89
N THR A 632 -22.39 -4.85 -37.84
CA THR A 632 -22.08 -4.85 -39.28
C THR A 632 -22.95 -3.84 -40.05
N SER A 633 -22.69 -3.69 -41.35
CA SER A 633 -23.43 -2.82 -42.26
C SER A 633 -24.44 -3.60 -43.09
N ILE A 634 -25.67 -3.08 -43.23
CA ILE A 634 -26.69 -3.61 -44.14
C ILE A 634 -27.22 -2.53 -45.06
N GLY A 635 -27.25 -2.83 -46.36
CA GLY A 635 -27.88 -1.98 -47.37
C GLY A 635 -27.50 -2.39 -48.80
N ASP A 636 -28.25 -1.86 -49.77
CA ASP A 636 -27.96 -2.07 -51.20
C ASP A 636 -26.55 -1.60 -51.59
N THR A 637 -26.02 -0.57 -50.92
CA THR A 637 -24.66 -0.07 -51.10
C THR A 637 -23.60 -1.16 -50.88
N VAL A 638 -23.77 -1.99 -49.84
CA VAL A 638 -22.86 -3.11 -49.51
C VAL A 638 -22.91 -4.15 -50.61
N ASN A 639 -24.12 -4.58 -50.98
CA ASN A 639 -24.35 -5.59 -52.01
C ASN A 639 -23.81 -5.15 -53.38
N LEU A 640 -23.91 -3.86 -53.72
CA LEU A 640 -23.36 -3.34 -54.96
C LEU A 640 -21.82 -3.44 -54.97
N ALA A 641 -21.14 -3.11 -53.86
CA ALA A 641 -19.68 -3.24 -53.78
C ALA A 641 -19.22 -4.70 -54.02
N ALA A 642 -19.86 -5.67 -53.36
CA ALA A 642 -19.59 -7.10 -53.56
C ALA A 642 -19.82 -7.54 -55.02
N ARG A 643 -20.89 -7.06 -55.66
CA ARG A 643 -21.15 -7.37 -57.09
C ARG A 643 -20.11 -6.76 -58.04
N LEU A 644 -19.54 -5.61 -57.69
CA LEU A 644 -18.48 -4.99 -58.49
C LEU A 644 -17.16 -5.73 -58.37
N GLU A 645 -16.88 -6.32 -57.22
CA GLU A 645 -15.76 -7.26 -57.04
C GLU A 645 -15.92 -8.37 -58.11
N GLY A 646 -17.04 -9.09 -58.10
CA GLY A 646 -17.27 -10.19 -59.03
C GLY A 646 -17.32 -9.78 -60.50
N ALA A 647 -17.73 -8.54 -60.79
CA ALA A 647 -17.70 -7.98 -62.15
C ALA A 647 -16.29 -7.87 -62.72
N ASN A 648 -15.25 -7.78 -61.89
CA ASN A 648 -13.86 -7.74 -62.37
C ASN A 648 -13.50 -8.95 -63.22
N LYS A 649 -14.07 -10.12 -62.93
CA LYS A 649 -13.83 -11.33 -63.72
C LYS A 649 -14.38 -11.20 -65.14
N ALA A 650 -15.55 -10.60 -65.30
CA ALA A 650 -16.20 -10.44 -66.60
C ALA A 650 -15.53 -9.39 -67.49
N TYR A 651 -14.89 -8.37 -66.89
CA TYR A 651 -14.17 -7.34 -67.63
C TYR A 651 -12.67 -7.61 -67.73
N GLY A 652 -12.11 -8.52 -66.93
CA GLY A 652 -10.66 -8.67 -66.81
C GLY A 652 -9.95 -7.49 -66.14
N SER A 653 -10.70 -6.54 -65.58
CA SER A 653 -10.20 -5.39 -64.81
C SER A 653 -9.60 -5.84 -63.48
N LYS A 654 -9.00 -4.93 -62.70
CA LYS A 654 -8.45 -5.24 -61.36
C LYS A 654 -9.18 -4.59 -60.19
N ALA A 655 -9.71 -3.38 -60.38
CA ALA A 655 -10.44 -2.68 -59.32
C ALA A 655 -11.54 -1.82 -59.93
N ILE A 656 -12.80 -2.12 -59.62
CA ILE A 656 -13.99 -1.44 -60.14
C ILE A 656 -14.60 -0.58 -59.04
N ILE A 657 -14.99 0.64 -59.41
CA ILE A 657 -15.68 1.60 -58.57
C ILE A 657 -17.00 2.05 -59.22
N THR A 658 -17.98 2.49 -58.41
CA THR A 658 -19.20 3.14 -58.92
C THR A 658 -18.95 4.59 -59.33
N GLU A 659 -19.87 5.15 -60.12
CA GLU A 659 -19.98 6.59 -60.39
C GLU A 659 -19.94 7.44 -59.11
N ALA A 660 -20.61 7.01 -58.04
CA ALA A 660 -20.65 7.71 -56.76
C ALA A 660 -19.25 7.87 -56.13
N VAL A 661 -18.37 6.88 -56.29
CA VAL A 661 -16.97 6.95 -55.84
C VAL A 661 -16.14 7.76 -56.82
N PHE A 662 -16.35 7.56 -58.13
CA PHE A 662 -15.63 8.28 -59.19
C PHE A 662 -15.82 9.80 -59.09
N ASP A 663 -17.03 10.28 -58.86
CA ASP A 663 -17.34 11.70 -58.75
C ASP A 663 -16.55 12.41 -57.63
N LYS A 664 -16.21 11.68 -56.57
CA LYS A 664 -15.40 12.19 -55.45
C LYS A 664 -13.90 12.16 -55.73
N LEU A 665 -13.45 11.36 -56.71
CA LEU A 665 -12.04 11.00 -56.88
C LEU A 665 -11.45 11.30 -58.27
N LYS A 666 -12.26 11.71 -59.25
CA LYS A 666 -11.84 12.02 -60.63
C LYS A 666 -10.68 13.04 -60.72
N ASP A 667 -10.54 13.88 -59.71
CA ASP A 667 -9.46 14.87 -59.65
C ASP A 667 -8.15 14.31 -59.09
N THR A 668 -8.20 13.16 -58.41
CA THR A 668 -7.07 12.59 -57.65
C THR A 668 -6.57 11.27 -58.24
N PHE A 669 -7.45 10.50 -58.88
CA PHE A 669 -7.13 9.23 -59.53
C PHE A 669 -7.38 9.29 -61.03
N VAL A 670 -6.58 8.53 -61.79
CA VAL A 670 -6.86 8.22 -63.19
C VAL A 670 -7.80 7.03 -63.20
N CYS A 671 -9.02 7.25 -63.66
CA CYS A 671 -10.03 6.22 -63.84
C CYS A 671 -10.49 6.21 -65.30
N ARG A 672 -10.84 5.03 -65.82
CA ARG A 672 -11.54 4.89 -67.10
C ARG A 672 -12.98 4.46 -66.88
N GLU A 673 -13.93 5.00 -67.64
CA GLU A 673 -15.27 4.44 -67.69
C GLU A 673 -15.19 3.05 -68.33
N LEU A 674 -15.61 2.01 -67.60
CA LEU A 674 -15.60 0.65 -68.11
C LEU A 674 -16.88 0.36 -68.89
N ASP A 675 -18.03 0.60 -68.27
CA ASP A 675 -19.32 0.23 -68.85
C ASP A 675 -20.50 0.86 -68.10
N PHE A 676 -21.69 0.73 -68.69
CA PHE A 676 -22.98 1.01 -68.05
C PHE A 676 -23.76 -0.29 -67.91
N ILE A 677 -23.85 -0.81 -66.69
CA ILE A 677 -24.32 -2.19 -66.47
C ILE A 677 -25.56 -2.27 -65.60
N LYS A 678 -26.40 -3.25 -65.89
CA LYS A 678 -27.42 -3.72 -64.95
C LYS A 678 -26.84 -4.89 -64.17
N VAL A 679 -26.59 -4.67 -62.88
CA VAL A 679 -26.16 -5.75 -61.97
C VAL A 679 -27.37 -6.54 -61.51
N LYS A 680 -27.19 -7.85 -61.36
CA LYS A 680 -28.23 -8.77 -60.90
C LYS A 680 -28.88 -8.27 -59.60
N GLY A 681 -30.21 -8.16 -59.60
CA GLY A 681 -30.99 -7.70 -58.44
C GLY A 681 -31.13 -6.18 -58.31
N LYS A 682 -30.61 -5.38 -59.26
CA LYS A 682 -30.87 -3.94 -59.34
C LYS A 682 -31.58 -3.61 -60.64
N ASN A 683 -32.67 -2.84 -60.56
CA ASN A 683 -33.42 -2.43 -61.75
C ASN A 683 -32.78 -1.25 -62.48
N GLU A 684 -32.08 -0.38 -61.73
CA GLU A 684 -31.39 0.77 -62.28
C GLU A 684 -29.98 0.40 -62.73
N PRO A 685 -29.59 0.75 -63.98
CA PRO A 685 -28.23 0.57 -64.45
C PRO A 685 -27.25 1.49 -63.70
N VAL A 686 -26.02 1.03 -63.54
CA VAL A 686 -24.96 1.70 -62.80
C VAL A 686 -23.76 1.88 -63.73
N ARG A 687 -23.21 3.09 -63.79
CA ARG A 687 -21.93 3.33 -64.46
C ARG A 687 -20.81 2.85 -63.56
N ILE A 688 -19.90 2.09 -64.14
CA ILE A 688 -18.75 1.53 -63.46
C ILE A 688 -17.47 2.05 -64.10
N TYR A 689 -16.47 2.27 -63.25
CA TYR A 689 -15.17 2.79 -63.64
C TYR A 689 -14.09 1.84 -63.14
N GLU A 690 -13.02 1.67 -63.92
CA GLU A 690 -11.81 1.05 -63.41
C GLU A 690 -10.89 2.13 -62.85
N ILE A 691 -10.41 1.91 -61.63
CA ILE A 691 -9.34 2.72 -61.07
C ILE A 691 -7.99 2.22 -61.59
N LEU A 692 -7.25 3.06 -62.31
CA LEU A 692 -5.97 2.67 -62.90
C LEU A 692 -4.82 2.94 -61.94
N GLN A 693 -4.71 4.20 -61.49
CA GLN A 693 -3.65 4.64 -60.60
C GLN A 693 -3.98 6.02 -59.97
N THR A 694 -3.30 6.41 -58.90
CA THR A 694 -3.28 7.82 -58.46
C THR A 694 -2.69 8.71 -59.57
N LYS A 695 -3.20 9.94 -59.75
CA LYS A 695 -2.65 10.85 -60.77
C LYS A 695 -1.16 11.12 -60.58
N ALA A 696 -0.70 11.19 -59.33
CA ALA A 696 0.70 11.42 -58.99
C ALA A 696 1.64 10.28 -59.43
N ALA A 697 1.14 9.04 -59.51
CA ALA A 697 1.92 7.86 -59.92
C ALA A 697 1.54 7.34 -61.32
N ALA A 698 0.65 8.04 -62.04
CA ALA A 698 0.20 7.63 -63.35
C ALA A 698 1.27 7.93 -64.42
N THR A 699 1.49 6.98 -65.31
CA THR A 699 2.36 7.13 -66.47
C THR A 699 1.54 7.53 -67.71
N ASP A 700 2.19 8.12 -68.71
CA ASP A 700 1.54 8.49 -70.00
C ASP A 700 0.83 7.28 -70.64
N LYS A 701 1.37 6.08 -70.45
CA LYS A 701 0.75 4.81 -70.85
C LYS A 701 -0.69 4.67 -70.33
N LEU A 702 -0.96 5.02 -69.07
CA LEU A 702 -2.30 4.86 -68.48
C LEU A 702 -3.30 5.87 -69.03
N PHE A 703 -2.84 7.09 -69.36
CA PHE A 703 -3.68 8.09 -70.02
C PHE A 703 -4.03 7.68 -71.44
N GLU A 704 -3.09 7.08 -72.17
CA GLU A 704 -3.34 6.59 -73.53
C GLU A 704 -4.30 5.38 -73.53
N ILE A 705 -4.13 4.43 -72.60
CA ILE A 705 -5.08 3.32 -72.41
C ILE A 705 -6.49 3.86 -72.15
N LYS A 706 -6.62 4.84 -71.25
CA LYS A 706 -7.91 5.48 -70.95
C LYS A 706 -8.52 6.11 -72.20
N ASP A 707 -7.76 6.93 -72.93
CA ASP A 707 -8.25 7.67 -74.09
C ASP A 707 -8.70 6.74 -75.24
N LEU A 708 -7.87 5.74 -75.59
CA LEU A 708 -8.22 4.76 -76.62
C LEU A 708 -9.47 3.96 -76.24
N PHE A 709 -9.54 3.48 -74.99
CA PHE A 709 -10.67 2.71 -74.50
C PHE A 709 -11.97 3.53 -74.50
N GLU A 710 -11.93 4.78 -74.00
CA GLU A 710 -13.12 5.63 -73.92
C GLU A 710 -13.62 6.10 -75.29
N LYS A 711 -12.71 6.29 -76.27
CA LYS A 711 -13.09 6.51 -77.68
C LYS A 711 -13.82 5.29 -78.26
N GLY A 712 -13.30 4.08 -78.01
CA GLY A 712 -13.95 2.83 -78.39
C GLY A 712 -15.34 2.69 -77.75
N LEU A 713 -15.45 2.97 -76.45
CA LEU A 713 -16.71 2.91 -75.71
C LEU A 713 -17.75 3.93 -76.22
N ALA A 714 -17.31 5.15 -76.58
CA ALA A 714 -18.18 6.17 -77.16
C ALA A 714 -18.70 5.77 -78.55
N ALA A 715 -17.86 5.15 -79.39
CA ALA A 715 -18.26 4.61 -80.69
C ALA A 715 -19.21 3.41 -80.54
N TYR A 716 -18.92 2.51 -79.60
CA TYR A 716 -19.74 1.35 -79.27
C TYR A 716 -21.17 1.74 -78.88
N ARG A 717 -21.33 2.76 -78.02
CA ARG A 717 -22.65 3.28 -77.61
C ARG A 717 -23.43 3.94 -78.75
N LYS A 718 -22.73 4.46 -79.76
CA LYS A 718 -23.33 4.98 -81.00
C LYS A 718 -23.60 3.89 -82.04
N GLN A 719 -23.32 2.62 -81.72
CA GLN A 719 -23.42 1.48 -82.63
C GLN A 719 -22.51 1.59 -83.87
N ALA A 720 -21.44 2.40 -83.78
CA ALA A 720 -20.42 2.52 -84.82
C ALA A 720 -19.41 1.38 -84.65
N TRP A 721 -19.84 0.16 -84.97
CA TRP A 721 -19.14 -1.09 -84.62
C TRP A 721 -17.71 -1.15 -85.13
N ASP A 722 -17.47 -0.77 -86.38
CA ASP A 722 -16.12 -0.84 -86.98
C ASP A 722 -15.15 0.14 -86.29
N ASN A 723 -15.59 1.37 -86.03
CA ASN A 723 -14.78 2.36 -85.31
C ASN A 723 -14.52 1.95 -83.85
N ALA A 724 -15.52 1.33 -83.20
CA ALA A 724 -15.37 0.84 -81.83
C ALA A 724 -14.36 -0.31 -81.77
N GLU A 725 -14.50 -1.27 -82.68
CA GLU A 725 -13.61 -2.43 -82.80
C GLU A 725 -12.17 -2.00 -83.09
N GLU A 726 -11.95 -1.04 -83.99
CA GLU A 726 -10.62 -0.48 -84.29
C GLU A 726 -9.94 0.09 -83.04
N MET A 727 -10.63 0.92 -82.26
CA MET A 727 -10.06 1.53 -81.05
C MET A 727 -9.75 0.49 -79.97
N PHE A 728 -10.63 -0.50 -79.78
CA PHE A 728 -10.41 -1.57 -78.81
C PHE A 728 -9.28 -2.52 -79.25
N GLN A 729 -9.19 -2.86 -80.55
CA GLN A 729 -8.08 -3.66 -81.09
C GLN A 729 -6.75 -2.92 -80.90
N LEU A 730 -6.69 -1.64 -81.24
CA LEU A 730 -5.49 -0.82 -81.05
C LEU A 730 -5.05 -0.78 -79.57
N CYS A 731 -6.01 -0.60 -78.65
CA CYS A 731 -5.72 -0.63 -77.22
C CYS A 731 -5.21 -2.00 -76.75
N ASN A 732 -5.82 -3.09 -77.24
CA ASN A 732 -5.42 -4.46 -76.90
C ASN A 732 -4.05 -4.83 -77.48
N GLU A 733 -3.79 -4.55 -78.75
CA GLU A 733 -2.50 -4.85 -79.39
C GLU A 733 -1.34 -4.11 -78.72
N LYS A 734 -1.55 -2.84 -78.37
CA LYS A 734 -0.51 -2.01 -77.76
C LYS A 734 -0.27 -2.33 -76.29
N TYR A 735 -1.30 -2.72 -75.53
CA TYR A 735 -1.23 -2.79 -74.07
C TYR A 735 -1.73 -4.08 -73.42
N GLN A 736 -2.20 -5.05 -74.20
CA GLN A 736 -2.82 -6.30 -73.72
C GLN A 736 -3.98 -6.03 -72.76
N ASP A 737 -4.85 -5.10 -73.16
CA ASP A 737 -5.95 -4.61 -72.35
C ASP A 737 -7.16 -5.56 -72.37
N MET A 738 -7.35 -6.32 -71.29
CA MET A 738 -8.43 -7.32 -71.19
C MET A 738 -9.84 -6.72 -71.32
N PRO A 739 -10.17 -5.55 -70.75
CA PRO A 739 -11.46 -4.91 -71.01
C PRO A 739 -11.72 -4.67 -72.50
N SER A 740 -10.71 -4.30 -73.28
CA SER A 740 -10.88 -4.09 -74.73
C SER A 740 -11.29 -5.40 -75.44
N VAL A 741 -10.72 -6.54 -75.06
CA VAL A 741 -11.09 -7.86 -75.60
C VAL A 741 -12.58 -8.17 -75.37
N VAL A 742 -13.08 -7.86 -74.18
CA VAL A 742 -14.50 -8.08 -73.84
C VAL A 742 -15.43 -7.29 -74.76
N PHE A 743 -15.07 -6.07 -75.12
CA PHE A 743 -15.87 -5.27 -76.05
C PHE A 743 -15.72 -5.72 -77.50
N ILE A 744 -14.56 -6.19 -77.94
CA ILE A 744 -14.38 -6.80 -79.28
C ILE A 744 -15.31 -8.02 -79.43
N ASP A 745 -15.32 -8.92 -78.45
CA ASP A 745 -16.19 -10.10 -78.45
C ASP A 745 -17.68 -9.71 -78.46
N ARG A 746 -18.06 -8.69 -77.68
CA ARG A 746 -19.43 -8.16 -77.68
C ARG A 746 -19.79 -7.54 -79.01
N ILE A 747 -18.89 -6.80 -79.65
CA ILE A 747 -19.13 -6.21 -80.98
C ILE A 747 -19.33 -7.31 -82.01
N ALA A 748 -18.50 -8.36 -82.01
CA ALA A 748 -18.68 -9.52 -82.88
C ALA A 748 -20.06 -10.18 -82.68
N HIS A 749 -20.51 -10.29 -81.42
CA HIS A 749 -21.86 -10.76 -81.11
C HIS A 749 -22.95 -9.79 -81.62
N PHE A 750 -22.83 -8.48 -81.40
CA PHE A 750 -23.84 -7.51 -81.85
C PHE A 750 -23.88 -7.30 -83.37
N LYS A 751 -22.77 -7.54 -84.08
CA LYS A 751 -22.75 -7.60 -85.55
C LYS A 751 -23.62 -8.74 -86.10
N THR A 752 -23.69 -9.87 -85.37
CA THR A 752 -24.54 -11.02 -85.74
C THR A 752 -25.94 -10.95 -85.14
N ASN A 753 -26.09 -10.32 -83.97
CA ASN A 753 -27.34 -10.18 -83.23
C ASN A 753 -27.54 -8.72 -82.80
N PRO A 754 -28.05 -7.84 -83.68
CA PRO A 754 -28.10 -6.41 -83.40
C PRO A 754 -28.98 -6.10 -82.18
N PRO A 755 -28.58 -5.12 -81.35
CA PRO A 755 -29.36 -4.75 -80.19
C PRO A 755 -30.70 -4.10 -80.59
N PRO A 756 -31.70 -4.03 -79.69
CA PRO A 756 -32.99 -3.43 -79.99
C PRO A 756 -32.87 -1.97 -80.49
N LYS A 757 -33.82 -1.51 -81.33
CA LYS A 757 -33.85 -0.13 -81.85
C LYS A 757 -33.80 0.97 -80.77
N LYS A 758 -34.17 0.65 -79.52
CA LYS A 758 -34.12 1.54 -78.34
C LYS A 758 -33.06 1.08 -77.33
N TRP A 759 -31.94 0.56 -77.79
CA TRP A 759 -30.85 0.17 -76.89
C TRP A 759 -30.24 1.41 -76.23
N ASP A 760 -30.19 1.37 -74.91
CA ASP A 760 -29.74 2.42 -74.01
C ASP A 760 -28.24 2.31 -73.67
N GLY A 761 -27.52 1.41 -74.34
CA GLY A 761 -26.12 1.14 -74.06
C GLY A 761 -25.89 0.31 -72.80
N VAL A 762 -26.95 -0.18 -72.14
CA VAL A 762 -26.85 -0.98 -70.92
C VAL A 762 -26.52 -2.43 -71.27
N PHE A 763 -25.53 -2.98 -70.56
CA PHE A 763 -25.22 -4.41 -70.61
C PHE A 763 -25.76 -5.12 -69.36
N GLU A 764 -26.51 -6.21 -69.56
CA GLU A 764 -27.01 -7.04 -68.46
C GLU A 764 -25.96 -8.06 -68.05
N LEU A 765 -25.31 -7.82 -66.91
CA LEU A 765 -24.23 -8.67 -66.43
C LEU A 765 -24.82 -9.94 -65.80
N LYS A 766 -24.70 -11.09 -66.51
CA LYS A 766 -25.12 -12.41 -66.01
C LYS A 766 -24.11 -13.06 -65.06
N VAL A 767 -23.37 -12.28 -64.29
CA VAL A 767 -22.44 -12.83 -63.27
C VAL A 767 -23.24 -13.15 -62.01
N LYS A 768 -22.87 -14.24 -61.34
CA LYS A 768 -23.65 -14.85 -60.28
C LYS A 768 -23.62 -14.04 -59.00
#